data_AF-A0A521F4C3-F1
#
_entry.id   AF-A0A521F4C3-F1
#
_cell.length_a   1.000
_cell.length_b   1.000
_cell.length_c   1.000
_cell.angle_alpha   90.00
_cell.angle_beta   90.00
_cell.angle_gamma   90.00
#
_symmetry.space_group_name_H-M   'P 1'
#
loop_
_entity.id
_entity.type
_entity.pdbx_description
1 polymer ?
#
loop_
_entity_poly.entity_id
_entity_poly.type
_entity_poly.pdbx_seq_one_letter_code
_entity_poly.pdbx_strand_id
1 'polypeptide(L)'
;MNQWKTYWAVVVMIGLLSFLFNPFTHSLEGKNTQRGVSEIISKRTSHSKTYKTGDNKYQTEFYANQIHVKKEGKWDRINNTIQTVPKHAAVHKDLPYRNKNHDYLVGFASKSDTDPLMRFKYKQAIVNFSLPDDAKSSKSVVKDNQIHYSKVYPDTDLMYSVDYRGVKEEWILHAYPEKNKLTMRMKTNHVQPIIKDDGSVVFQNKEGQTIFTIPRPYMIDANLRYSDNLTFNIREDGKNTYLDLHLDSDWLKDKKRKYPVRIDPSITIQGTNDAYDAFVGDAEPSTNYGWATYLTVGDNPDHGTSRSFIKFDLSALEEMQDINISSATMSLWQTNSSTSTETERIYPVTSDWDSKKVTWKNQPNVGDMVARGNVTDSGWYDFNVTALVQDWYAGKRTNYGLSIRHENEQNNRKSYYSSDYAGDNGTKKPKLVVEYTVEGLNYHGEIDANRTHRYQIQTTGTGTLDINQEHSSEHFDYSFYDKSNPDQTYVSGDEVPKGTYIFSVSTANSDETHYSYHLSGLPGLEQNDQHLPTLIITDPEQHAPRITKGTTSISFKGTTDANQAQLTQGDRSTIPVSGDFSNVFSLSIGLNPISAYAESNSNNQVVDSFNPISPGVKRLGGNTPEAMSVNVSQELTQSSNQKVQTVYLTSNRAWVHGLSAVPLASLEKAPFLLTDPETLSSVTKAEIERLNPDKVVIIGGTGSVSSTIEKEELPAMGIQNIERIAGTTRYDTPPMIGDRIYSKLSPDKVPSVFIASGENFEDSLSVVSAAANLNFPILLVKHDSIPESTKNFLQKHEIGTIYIVGKENAISNSVVEDLKNYGPVEDKRGTTRYQAVTNVLYDLKLKPSSVTIAHGWTFQGMLASGTLTSLTNSVTLVTNSRYLSDEMKYYLLNIQDELDYAYIIGGDDTLSSDIDDEVDSYIKP
;
A
#
# COMPACT_ATOMS: atom_id res chain seq x y z
N MET A 1 20.03 53.12 39.67
CA MET A 1 20.19 52.56 41.03
C MET A 1 18.80 52.43 41.65
N ASN A 2 18.46 51.22 42.09
CA ASN A 2 17.31 50.81 42.91
C ASN A 2 15.89 51.09 42.39
N GLN A 3 15.29 50.08 41.71
CA GLN A 3 13.89 49.59 41.89
C GLN A 3 13.65 48.30 41.05
N TRP A 4 14.55 47.31 41.13
CA TRP A 4 14.50 46.05 40.34
C TRP A 4 14.87 44.79 41.16
N LYS A 5 14.49 44.69 42.44
CA LYS A 5 14.88 43.56 43.32
C LYS A 5 13.80 43.06 44.31
N THR A 6 12.51 43.04 43.95
CA THR A 6 11.49 42.55 44.92
C THR A 6 10.30 41.76 44.34
N TYR A 7 10.47 41.01 43.25
CA TYR A 7 9.42 40.09 42.75
C TYR A 7 9.89 38.66 42.40
N TRP A 8 11.10 38.27 42.79
CA TRP A 8 11.67 36.93 42.46
C TRP A 8 11.95 36.03 43.68
N ALA A 9 11.36 36.30 44.85
CA ALA A 9 11.68 35.58 46.09
C ALA A 9 10.49 34.94 46.84
N VAL A 10 9.29 34.85 46.26
CA VAL A 10 8.10 34.28 46.95
C VAL A 10 7.56 32.98 46.32
N VAL A 11 8.14 32.45 45.23
CA VAL A 11 7.65 31.20 44.59
C VAL A 11 8.57 29.99 44.76
N VAL A 12 9.71 30.11 45.45
CA VAL A 12 10.70 29.00 45.57
C VAL A 12 10.85 28.45 47.00
N MET A 13 10.03 28.86 47.97
CA MET A 13 10.22 28.45 49.38
C MET A 13 8.94 28.09 50.12
N ILE A 14 8.10 27.22 49.55
CA ILE A 14 7.20 26.31 50.30
C ILE A 14 7.25 24.92 49.63
N GLY A 15 8.47 24.42 49.49
CA GLY A 15 8.76 23.00 49.29
C GLY A 15 9.52 22.53 50.52
N LEU A 16 9.11 21.38 51.08
CA LEU A 16 9.60 20.72 52.32
C LEU A 16 8.87 21.09 53.61
N LEU A 17 7.66 20.55 53.82
CA LEU A 17 7.33 19.61 54.93
C LEU A 17 5.81 19.37 54.98
N SER A 18 5.36 18.30 54.33
CA SER A 18 4.17 17.54 54.75
C SER A 18 4.10 16.24 53.92
N PHE A 19 5.09 15.37 54.15
CA PHE A 19 4.93 13.93 53.97
C PHE A 19 4.23 13.42 55.23
N LEU A 20 2.98 12.94 55.09
CA LEU A 20 2.39 11.76 55.75
C LEU A 20 0.86 11.84 55.63
N PHE A 21 0.30 10.77 55.03
CA PHE A 21 -1.11 10.36 54.89
C PHE A 21 -1.93 10.78 53.66
N ASN A 22 -2.35 9.72 52.94
CA ASN A 22 -3.51 9.53 52.05
C ASN A 22 -3.37 9.70 50.51
N PRO A 23 -4.09 8.88 49.73
CA PRO A 23 -3.58 8.17 48.55
C PRO A 23 -4.15 8.70 47.23
N PHE A 24 -3.45 8.48 46.10
CA PHE A 24 -3.97 8.55 44.70
C PHE A 24 -4.62 9.91 44.30
N THR A 25 -4.11 10.75 43.39
CA THR A 25 -3.61 10.51 42.03
C THR A 25 -2.88 11.79 41.56
N HIS A 26 -1.63 11.69 41.10
CA HIS A 26 -0.98 12.72 40.31
C HIS A 26 -1.04 12.30 38.83
N SER A 27 -1.56 13.17 37.96
CA SER A 27 -1.53 12.97 36.51
C SER A 27 -0.10 13.11 35.99
N LEU A 28 0.41 12.05 35.37
CA LEU A 28 1.63 12.06 34.58
C LEU A 28 1.26 12.07 33.10
N GLU A 29 1.51 13.20 32.44
CA GLU A 29 1.60 13.28 30.99
C GLU A 29 3.09 13.16 30.63
N GLY A 30 3.48 11.95 30.26
CA GLY A 30 4.85 11.59 29.92
C GLY A 30 4.90 10.10 29.62
N LYS A 31 4.79 9.74 28.35
CA LYS A 31 4.84 8.34 27.87
C LYS A 31 3.98 7.36 28.68
N ASN A 32 2.66 7.54 28.63
CA ASN A 32 1.79 6.38 28.79
C ASN A 32 1.71 5.67 27.43
N THR A 33 2.75 4.92 27.10
CA THR A 33 2.50 3.62 26.49
C THR A 33 1.78 2.83 27.58
N GLN A 34 0.44 2.83 27.56
CA GLN A 34 -0.21 1.58 27.94
C GLN A 34 0.41 0.54 27.01
N ARG A 35 1.21 -0.37 27.56
CA ARG A 35 1.63 -1.58 26.84
C ARG A 35 0.33 -2.23 26.33
N GLY A 36 0.10 -2.20 25.02
CA GLY A 36 -0.92 -3.03 24.38
C GLY A 36 -1.90 -2.36 23.42
N VAL A 37 -1.95 -1.02 23.27
CA VAL A 37 -2.92 -0.38 22.37
C VAL A 37 -2.21 0.24 21.16
N SER A 38 -2.30 -0.42 20.01
CA SER A 38 -1.80 0.06 18.71
C SER A 38 -2.93 0.59 17.83
N GLU A 39 -2.69 1.70 17.13
CA GLU A 39 -3.59 2.19 16.08
C GLU A 39 -3.50 1.29 14.86
N ILE A 40 -4.65 0.89 14.30
CA ILE A 40 -4.77 0.10 13.07
C ILE A 40 -4.83 1.08 11.89
N ILE A 41 -3.68 1.42 11.31
CA ILE A 41 -3.56 2.44 10.26
C ILE A 41 -4.41 2.11 9.02
N SER A 42 -4.56 0.83 8.68
CA SER A 42 -5.39 0.38 7.55
C SER A 42 -6.87 0.68 7.73
N LYS A 43 -7.37 0.83 8.96
CA LYS A 43 -8.77 1.17 9.28
C LYS A 43 -9.00 2.68 9.47
N ARG A 44 -8.06 3.54 9.08
CA ARG A 44 -8.26 5.01 9.07
C ARG A 44 -9.32 5.41 8.05
N THR A 45 -10.13 6.40 8.41
CA THR A 45 -11.00 7.13 7.47
C THR A 45 -10.67 8.62 7.50
N SER A 46 -11.35 9.43 6.69
CA SER A 46 -11.26 10.89 6.82
C SER A 46 -11.65 11.38 8.21
N HIS A 47 -12.56 10.72 8.92
CA HIS A 47 -13.16 11.17 10.18
C HIS A 47 -12.84 10.29 11.41
N SER A 48 -12.11 9.18 11.26
CA SER A 48 -11.92 8.24 12.37
C SER A 48 -10.53 7.62 12.49
N LYS A 49 -10.23 7.12 13.69
CA LYS A 49 -9.07 6.29 14.04
C LYS A 49 -9.54 5.06 14.80
N THR A 50 -8.99 3.89 14.48
CA THR A 50 -9.32 2.64 15.16
C THR A 50 -8.10 2.07 15.88
N TYR A 51 -8.32 1.60 17.09
CA TYR A 51 -7.31 1.02 17.97
C TYR A 51 -7.73 -0.40 18.34
N LYS A 52 -6.77 -1.32 18.44
CA LYS A 52 -7.00 -2.62 19.07
C LYS A 52 -6.75 -2.50 20.57
N THR A 53 -7.71 -2.89 21.40
CA THR A 53 -7.65 -2.77 22.86
C THR A 53 -7.59 -4.12 23.58
N GLY A 54 -7.75 -5.23 22.84
CA GLY A 54 -7.59 -6.61 23.30
C GLY A 54 -8.00 -7.61 22.22
N ASP A 55 -8.07 -8.89 22.56
CA ASP A 55 -8.49 -9.96 21.65
C ASP A 55 -9.91 -9.70 21.17
N ASN A 56 -10.08 -9.57 19.85
CA ASN A 56 -11.32 -9.21 19.17
C ASN A 56 -11.96 -7.90 19.67
N LYS A 57 -11.25 -7.03 20.42
CA LYS A 57 -11.76 -5.78 20.99
C LYS A 57 -11.12 -4.56 20.32
N TYR A 58 -11.98 -3.65 19.92
CA TYR A 58 -11.61 -2.46 19.17
C TYR A 58 -12.22 -1.21 19.79
N GLN A 59 -11.52 -0.09 19.61
CA GLN A 59 -12.00 1.23 19.95
C GLN A 59 -11.84 2.13 18.72
N THR A 60 -12.93 2.72 18.24
CA THR A 60 -12.87 3.74 17.18
C THR A 60 -13.21 5.11 17.74
N GLU A 61 -12.35 6.08 17.48
CA GLU A 61 -12.60 7.49 17.75
C GLU A 61 -13.09 8.18 16.48
N PHE A 62 -14.31 8.70 16.52
CA PHE A 62 -14.93 9.51 15.46
C PHE A 62 -14.83 10.99 15.79
N TYR A 63 -14.51 11.79 14.78
CA TYR A 63 -14.37 13.24 14.88
C TYR A 63 -15.39 13.91 13.96
N ALA A 64 -15.96 15.03 14.41
CA ALA A 64 -16.96 15.76 13.64
C ALA A 64 -16.38 16.44 12.38
N ASN A 65 -15.07 16.71 12.35
CA ASN A 65 -14.36 17.17 11.16
C ASN A 65 -13.31 16.17 10.71
N GLN A 66 -12.91 16.28 9.45
CA GLN A 66 -11.90 15.38 8.91
C GLN A 66 -10.55 15.60 9.64
N ILE A 67 -9.83 14.50 9.84
CA ILE A 67 -8.57 14.40 10.59
C ILE A 67 -7.47 13.72 9.80
N HIS A 68 -7.82 13.08 8.68
CA HIS A 68 -6.88 12.47 7.72
C HIS A 68 -7.13 12.95 6.29
N VAL A 69 -6.06 13.01 5.49
CA VAL A 69 -6.09 13.29 4.06
C VAL A 69 -5.55 12.09 3.31
N LYS A 70 -6.15 11.77 2.15
CA LYS A 70 -5.75 10.63 1.34
C LYS A 70 -4.68 11.05 0.34
N LYS A 71 -3.49 10.44 0.41
CA LYS A 71 -2.37 10.65 -0.51
C LYS A 71 -1.93 9.31 -1.07
N GLU A 72 -1.90 9.18 -2.40
CA GLU A 72 -1.49 7.93 -3.06
C GLU A 72 -2.23 6.69 -2.52
N GLY A 73 -3.53 6.84 -2.26
CA GLY A 73 -4.38 5.78 -1.70
C GLY A 73 -4.29 5.59 -0.18
N LYS A 74 -3.33 6.22 0.51
CA LYS A 74 -3.09 6.04 1.96
C LYS A 74 -3.60 7.24 2.78
N TRP A 75 -4.18 6.97 3.95
CA TRP A 75 -4.64 8.01 4.88
C TRP A 75 -3.50 8.51 5.77
N ASP A 76 -3.22 9.80 5.69
CA ASP A 76 -2.22 10.48 6.51
C ASP A 76 -2.84 11.59 7.34
N ARG A 77 -2.29 11.86 8.53
CA ARG A 77 -2.90 12.76 9.51
C ARG A 77 -2.76 14.22 9.08
N ILE A 78 -3.87 14.95 9.15
CA ILE A 78 -3.85 16.41 8.99
C ILE A 78 -2.98 17.05 10.07
N ASN A 79 -2.07 17.90 9.62
CA ASN A 79 -1.14 18.63 10.43
C ASN A 79 -0.98 20.06 9.88
N ASN A 80 -1.64 21.00 10.54
CA ASN A 80 -1.61 22.42 10.15
C ASN A 80 -0.42 23.20 10.67
N THR A 81 0.49 22.56 11.44
CA THR A 81 1.66 23.25 11.99
C THR A 81 2.49 23.91 10.89
N ILE A 82 2.70 25.22 11.01
CA ILE A 82 3.64 25.97 10.17
C ILE A 82 5.06 25.45 10.44
N GLN A 83 5.71 24.99 9.39
CA GLN A 83 7.09 24.49 9.41
C GLN A 83 7.96 25.17 8.37
N THR A 84 9.26 25.24 8.63
CA THR A 84 10.26 25.65 7.64
C THR A 84 10.54 24.50 6.68
N VAL A 85 10.64 24.78 5.38
CA VAL A 85 10.90 23.77 4.34
C VAL A 85 11.98 24.20 3.36
N PRO A 86 12.73 23.25 2.77
CA PRO A 86 13.68 23.55 1.70
C PRO A 86 12.96 24.02 0.42
N LYS A 87 13.68 24.74 -0.45
CA LYS A 87 13.11 25.37 -1.67
C LYS A 87 12.32 24.41 -2.57
N HIS A 88 12.77 23.16 -2.72
CA HIS A 88 12.08 22.17 -3.57
C HIS A 88 10.74 21.69 -2.97
N ALA A 89 10.55 21.84 -1.66
CA ALA A 89 9.31 21.50 -0.97
C ALA A 89 8.42 22.73 -0.71
N ALA A 90 8.87 23.94 -1.04
CA ALA A 90 8.10 25.15 -0.80
C ALA A 90 6.91 25.28 -1.76
N VAL A 91 5.80 25.87 -1.29
CA VAL A 91 4.60 26.17 -2.13
C VAL A 91 4.91 27.24 -3.20
N HIS A 92 5.96 28.01 -2.96
CA HIS A 92 6.59 28.94 -3.89
C HIS A 92 8.06 29.11 -3.50
N LYS A 93 8.94 29.37 -4.47
CA LYS A 93 10.40 29.47 -4.27
C LYS A 93 10.84 30.48 -3.19
N ASP A 94 10.01 31.50 -2.94
CA ASP A 94 10.28 32.60 -2.00
C ASP A 94 9.55 32.46 -0.65
N LEU A 95 8.81 31.37 -0.44
CA LEU A 95 8.02 31.11 0.77
C LEU A 95 8.62 29.94 1.57
N PRO A 96 9.55 30.20 2.52
CA PRO A 96 10.24 29.14 3.25
C PRO A 96 9.37 28.45 4.31
N TYR A 97 8.19 28.98 4.64
CA TYR A 97 7.28 28.38 5.60
C TYR A 97 6.05 27.81 4.91
N ARG A 98 5.57 26.63 5.34
CA ARG A 98 4.28 26.06 4.90
C ARG A 98 3.61 25.23 5.98
N ASN A 99 2.31 24.96 5.85
CA ASN A 99 1.64 23.95 6.67
C ASN A 99 2.18 22.53 6.36
N LYS A 100 2.19 21.65 7.36
CA LYS A 100 2.90 20.36 7.27
C LYS A 100 2.18 19.33 6.42
N ASN A 101 0.88 19.11 6.65
CA ASN A 101 0.08 18.12 5.97
C ASN A 101 -1.40 18.49 5.90
N HIS A 102 -1.91 18.80 4.72
CA HIS A 102 -3.35 19.03 4.48
C HIS A 102 -3.63 18.87 2.98
N ASP A 103 -4.91 18.80 2.61
CA ASP A 103 -5.37 18.83 1.21
C ASP A 103 -5.17 20.20 0.53
N TYR A 104 -4.87 21.23 1.31
CA TYR A 104 -4.47 22.53 0.83
C TYR A 104 -3.05 22.85 1.29
N LEU A 105 -2.39 23.76 0.58
CA LEU A 105 -1.08 24.27 0.93
C LEU A 105 -1.14 25.78 1.12
N VAL A 106 -0.65 26.24 2.27
CA VAL A 106 -0.36 27.66 2.50
C VAL A 106 1.14 27.84 2.64
N GLY A 107 1.69 28.86 1.98
CA GLY A 107 3.08 29.27 2.14
C GLY A 107 3.18 30.71 2.65
N PHE A 108 4.19 31.01 3.46
CA PHE A 108 4.46 32.34 3.99
C PHE A 108 5.92 32.78 3.80
N ALA A 109 6.11 34.08 3.59
CA ALA A 109 7.42 34.68 3.36
C ALA A 109 8.18 34.94 4.67
N SER A 110 9.51 35.02 4.61
CA SER A 110 10.33 35.42 5.76
C SER A 110 10.32 36.92 6.06
N LYS A 111 9.86 37.73 5.10
CA LYS A 111 9.71 39.19 5.24
C LYS A 111 8.38 39.65 4.65
N SER A 112 7.75 40.64 5.28
CA SER A 112 6.42 41.17 4.92
C SER A 112 6.35 41.86 3.55
N ASP A 113 7.49 42.31 3.00
CA ASP A 113 7.61 42.99 1.69
C ASP A 113 7.89 42.02 0.51
N THR A 114 7.86 40.71 0.76
CA THR A 114 8.06 39.69 -0.29
C THR A 114 6.82 39.58 -1.18
N ASP A 115 6.99 39.35 -2.49
CA ASP A 115 5.91 39.09 -3.43
C ASP A 115 6.01 37.64 -3.98
N PRO A 116 5.11 36.71 -3.61
CA PRO A 116 4.01 36.87 -2.66
C PRO A 116 4.45 36.86 -1.19
N LEU A 117 3.66 37.48 -0.31
CA LEU A 117 3.82 37.37 1.15
C LEU A 117 3.19 36.07 1.65
N MET A 118 1.99 35.79 1.16
CA MET A 118 1.24 34.57 1.44
C MET A 118 0.71 33.98 0.14
N ARG A 119 0.80 32.65 0.02
CA ARG A 119 0.17 31.89 -1.07
C ARG A 119 -0.77 30.85 -0.46
N PHE A 120 -2.03 30.91 -0.83
CA PHE A 120 -3.01 29.87 -0.51
C PHE A 120 -3.34 29.07 -1.78
N LYS A 121 -3.11 27.76 -1.74
CA LYS A 121 -3.29 26.84 -2.86
C LYS A 121 -4.19 25.68 -2.45
N TYR A 122 -5.25 25.46 -3.22
CA TYR A 122 -6.09 24.27 -3.12
C TYR A 122 -6.31 23.71 -4.52
N LYS A 123 -5.88 22.46 -4.74
CA LYS A 123 -5.82 21.85 -6.08
C LYS A 123 -5.08 22.79 -7.08
N GLN A 124 -5.77 23.23 -8.14
CA GLN A 124 -5.22 24.15 -9.15
C GLN A 124 -5.48 25.63 -8.81
N ALA A 125 -6.39 25.93 -7.88
CA ALA A 125 -6.74 27.29 -7.50
C ALA A 125 -5.68 27.90 -6.59
N ILE A 126 -5.28 29.14 -6.90
CA ILE A 126 -4.26 29.88 -6.14
C ILE A 126 -4.74 31.30 -5.87
N VAL A 127 -4.57 31.75 -4.63
CA VAL A 127 -4.66 33.16 -4.23
C VAL A 127 -3.34 33.55 -3.58
N ASN A 128 -2.71 34.59 -4.12
CA ASN A 128 -1.53 35.19 -3.50
C ASN A 128 -1.91 36.55 -2.92
N PHE A 129 -1.44 36.83 -1.72
CA PHE A 129 -1.51 38.14 -1.10
C PHE A 129 -0.12 38.71 -0.85
N SER A 130 0.01 40.01 -1.03
CA SER A 130 1.25 40.78 -0.81
C SER A 130 0.89 42.15 -0.26
N LEU A 131 1.77 42.74 0.54
CA LEU A 131 1.61 44.13 0.94
C LEU A 131 1.98 45.07 -0.23
N PRO A 132 1.33 46.24 -0.35
CA PRO A 132 1.74 47.29 -1.29
C PRO A 132 3.09 47.92 -0.90
N ASP A 133 3.68 48.66 -1.84
CA ASP A 133 5.04 49.22 -1.71
C ASP A 133 5.18 50.27 -0.57
N ASP A 134 4.08 50.79 -0.02
CA ASP A 134 4.09 51.73 1.11
C ASP A 134 4.12 51.04 2.50
N ALA A 135 4.06 49.70 2.54
CA ALA A 135 4.23 48.93 3.76
C ALA A 135 5.72 48.76 4.14
N LYS A 136 6.00 48.63 5.43
CA LYS A 136 7.35 48.41 5.94
C LYS A 136 7.73 46.92 5.91
N SER A 137 8.96 46.64 5.49
CA SER A 137 9.56 45.30 5.61
C SER A 137 9.74 44.93 7.08
N SER A 138 9.22 43.76 7.45
CA SER A 138 9.26 43.19 8.78
C SER A 138 9.59 41.71 8.70
N LYS A 139 10.48 41.23 9.57
CA LYS A 139 10.88 39.81 9.61
C LYS A 139 9.81 39.01 10.33
N SER A 140 9.45 37.85 9.77
CA SER A 140 8.51 36.92 10.38
C SER A 140 9.00 36.34 11.70
N VAL A 141 8.11 36.17 12.67
CA VAL A 141 8.30 35.33 13.87
C VAL A 141 7.25 34.22 13.86
N VAL A 142 7.69 32.95 13.86
CA VAL A 142 6.79 31.79 13.91
C VAL A 142 6.74 31.27 15.35
N LYS A 143 5.53 31.19 15.92
CA LYS A 143 5.29 30.67 17.28
C LYS A 143 3.87 30.13 17.38
N ASP A 144 3.66 29.01 18.08
CA ASP A 144 2.33 28.47 18.41
C ASP A 144 1.39 28.30 17.19
N ASN A 145 1.94 27.82 16.05
CA ASN A 145 1.24 27.69 14.75
C ASN A 145 0.76 29.02 14.13
N GLN A 146 1.39 30.13 14.51
CA GLN A 146 1.15 31.46 13.98
C GLN A 146 2.42 32.03 13.37
N ILE A 147 2.28 32.91 12.40
CA ILE A 147 3.38 33.70 11.83
C ILE A 147 3.05 35.18 11.93
N HIS A 148 3.92 35.93 12.62
CA HIS A 148 3.71 37.33 12.98
C HIS A 148 4.71 38.24 12.28
N TYR A 149 4.21 39.34 11.72
CA TYR A 149 4.96 40.43 11.10
C TYR A 149 4.63 41.72 11.85
N SER A 150 5.59 42.22 12.63
CA SER A 150 5.37 43.42 13.45
C SER A 150 5.54 44.70 12.64
N LYS A 151 4.73 45.73 12.92
CA LYS A 151 4.87 47.10 12.37
C LYS A 151 4.90 47.16 10.84
N VAL A 152 4.05 46.38 10.18
CA VAL A 152 3.87 46.43 8.71
C VAL A 152 3.32 47.78 8.25
N TYR A 153 2.52 48.42 9.12
CA TYR A 153 2.16 49.85 9.08
C TYR A 153 2.41 50.49 10.46
N PRO A 154 2.39 51.83 10.61
CA PRO A 154 2.47 52.47 11.92
C PRO A 154 1.45 51.88 12.90
N ASP A 155 1.94 51.47 14.08
CA ASP A 155 1.15 50.85 15.16
C ASP A 155 0.26 49.67 14.72
N THR A 156 0.63 48.98 13.65
CA THR A 156 -0.17 47.89 13.07
C THR A 156 0.70 46.67 12.78
N ASP A 157 0.34 45.53 13.36
CA ASP A 157 0.93 44.24 13.04
C ASP A 157 0.02 43.42 12.13
N LEU A 158 0.61 42.43 11.45
CA LEU A 158 -0.10 41.43 10.66
C LEU A 158 0.28 40.04 11.15
N MET A 159 -0.71 39.22 11.44
CA MET A 159 -0.52 37.86 11.92
C MET A 159 -1.35 36.88 11.08
N TYR A 160 -0.80 35.71 10.81
CA TYR A 160 -1.55 34.61 10.22
C TYR A 160 -1.53 33.39 11.14
N SER A 161 -2.62 32.64 11.12
CA SER A 161 -2.72 31.31 11.72
C SER A 161 -3.34 30.34 10.72
N VAL A 162 -2.89 29.09 10.74
CA VAL A 162 -3.39 28.05 9.84
C VAL A 162 -4.34 27.14 10.61
N ASP A 163 -5.57 27.02 10.15
CA ASP A 163 -6.62 26.22 10.79
C ASP A 163 -7.08 25.05 9.89
N TYR A 164 -8.20 24.41 10.20
CA TYR A 164 -8.71 23.30 9.40
C TYR A 164 -9.32 23.74 8.05
N ARG A 165 -9.93 24.93 7.98
CA ARG A 165 -10.67 25.43 6.81
C ARG A 165 -9.83 26.34 5.90
N GLY A 166 -8.72 26.86 6.40
CA GLY A 166 -7.79 27.70 5.65
C GLY A 166 -6.86 28.52 6.54
N VAL A 167 -6.81 29.82 6.25
CA VAL A 167 -5.86 30.74 6.86
C VAL A 167 -6.63 31.90 7.49
N LYS A 168 -6.48 32.04 8.80
CA LYS A 168 -6.97 33.20 9.53
C LYS A 168 -5.92 34.30 9.50
N GLU A 169 -6.28 35.45 8.96
CA GLU A 169 -5.47 36.67 8.96
C GLU A 169 -6.00 37.61 10.06
N GLU A 170 -5.08 38.26 10.76
CA GLU A 170 -5.44 39.20 11.81
C GLU A 170 -4.56 40.45 11.72
N TRP A 171 -5.22 41.60 11.59
CA TRP A 171 -4.58 42.91 11.72
C TRP A 171 -4.73 43.40 13.15
N ILE A 172 -3.61 43.73 13.79
CA ILE A 172 -3.56 44.16 15.19
C ILE A 172 -3.18 45.62 15.23
N LEU A 173 -4.15 46.49 15.48
CA LEU A 173 -3.95 47.93 15.67
C LEU A 173 -3.63 48.19 17.13
N HIS A 174 -2.45 48.71 17.43
CA HIS A 174 -2.02 49.09 18.79
C HIS A 174 -2.44 50.52 19.16
N ALA A 175 -2.80 51.33 18.16
CA ALA A 175 -3.33 52.67 18.30
C ALA A 175 -4.27 53.00 17.13
N TYR A 176 -4.93 54.16 17.20
CA TYR A 176 -5.76 54.65 16.10
C TYR A 176 -4.91 54.83 14.82
N PRO A 177 -5.28 54.19 13.69
CA PRO A 177 -4.47 54.25 12.49
C PRO A 177 -4.65 55.59 11.75
N GLU A 178 -3.56 56.15 11.22
CA GLU A 178 -3.61 57.41 10.44
C GLU A 178 -4.48 57.27 9.18
N LYS A 179 -4.51 56.07 8.59
CA LYS A 179 -5.37 55.71 7.44
C LYS A 179 -6.53 54.85 7.94
N ASN A 180 -7.75 55.14 7.50
CA ASN A 180 -8.94 54.34 7.77
C ASN A 180 -9.07 53.09 6.86
N LYS A 181 -7.96 52.62 6.29
CA LYS A 181 -7.94 51.58 5.27
C LYS A 181 -6.70 50.71 5.39
N LEU A 182 -6.89 49.40 5.32
CA LEU A 182 -5.83 48.39 5.17
C LEU A 182 -5.90 47.79 3.78
N THR A 183 -4.76 47.50 3.17
CA THR A 183 -4.70 47.14 1.75
C THR A 183 -3.78 45.95 1.52
N MET A 184 -4.24 45.01 0.71
CA MET A 184 -3.43 43.93 0.16
C MET A 184 -3.47 43.92 -1.35
N ARG A 185 -2.33 43.67 -2.00
CA ARG A 185 -2.29 43.29 -3.41
C ARG A 185 -2.61 41.81 -3.54
N MET A 186 -3.45 41.47 -4.49
CA MET A 186 -3.94 40.12 -4.74
C MET A 186 -3.59 39.67 -6.16
N LYS A 187 -3.13 38.42 -6.30
CA LYS A 187 -2.93 37.75 -7.60
C LYS A 187 -3.55 36.37 -7.55
N THR A 188 -4.57 36.14 -8.38
CA THR A 188 -5.28 34.85 -8.44
C THR A 188 -4.86 34.02 -9.65
N ASN A 189 -5.01 32.69 -9.56
CA ASN A 189 -4.92 31.79 -10.70
C ASN A 189 -6.05 30.75 -10.60
N HIS A 190 -6.69 30.45 -11.74
CA HIS A 190 -7.88 29.60 -11.87
C HIS A 190 -9.13 30.04 -11.07
N VAL A 191 -9.09 31.20 -10.40
CA VAL A 191 -10.23 31.77 -9.68
C VAL A 191 -10.32 33.29 -9.86
N GLN A 192 -11.53 33.84 -9.73
CA GLN A 192 -11.81 35.27 -9.79
C GLN A 192 -12.53 35.75 -8.53
N PRO A 193 -12.09 36.87 -7.92
CA PRO A 193 -12.68 37.40 -6.70
C PRO A 193 -13.96 38.21 -7.00
N ILE A 194 -15.02 38.01 -6.21
CA ILE A 194 -16.32 38.67 -6.37
C ILE A 194 -16.84 39.05 -4.98
N ILE A 195 -17.18 40.32 -4.78
CA ILE A 195 -17.88 40.78 -3.57
C ILE A 195 -19.36 40.39 -3.68
N LYS A 196 -19.92 39.82 -2.61
CA LYS A 196 -21.33 39.43 -2.51
C LYS A 196 -22.13 40.47 -1.71
N ASP A 197 -23.46 40.42 -1.83
CA ASP A 197 -24.37 41.35 -1.16
C ASP A 197 -24.30 41.29 0.37
N ASP A 198 -23.85 40.15 0.92
CA ASP A 198 -23.60 39.97 2.36
C ASP A 198 -22.28 40.60 2.85
N GLY A 199 -21.47 41.17 1.95
CA GLY A 199 -20.17 41.77 2.23
C GLY A 199 -18.99 40.79 2.24
N SER A 200 -19.22 39.52 1.93
CA SER A 200 -18.15 38.52 1.75
C SER A 200 -17.45 38.68 0.38
N VAL A 201 -16.23 38.15 0.27
CA VAL A 201 -15.50 38.01 -1.00
C VAL A 201 -15.37 36.53 -1.32
N VAL A 202 -15.98 36.09 -2.42
CA VAL A 202 -15.84 34.72 -2.91
C VAL A 202 -14.86 34.66 -4.07
N PHE A 203 -14.22 33.51 -4.25
CA PHE A 203 -13.30 33.24 -5.35
C PHE A 203 -13.87 32.12 -6.21
N GLN A 204 -14.37 32.43 -7.40
CA GLN A 204 -15.05 31.47 -8.27
C GLN A 204 -14.15 30.96 -9.39
N ASN A 205 -14.24 29.67 -9.71
CA ASN A 205 -13.62 29.11 -10.91
C ASN A 205 -14.38 29.52 -12.18
N LYS A 206 -13.93 29.04 -13.35
CA LYS A 206 -14.58 29.37 -14.64
C LYS A 206 -16.00 28.82 -14.75
N GLU A 207 -16.29 27.77 -14.01
CA GLU A 207 -17.59 27.09 -13.93
C GLU A 207 -18.56 27.80 -12.96
N GLY A 208 -18.14 28.89 -12.30
CA GLY A 208 -18.95 29.64 -11.34
C GLY A 208 -19.02 29.01 -9.95
N GLN A 209 -18.28 27.92 -9.70
CA GLN A 209 -18.19 27.29 -8.39
C GLN A 209 -17.26 28.12 -7.49
N THR A 210 -17.74 28.44 -6.29
CA THR A 210 -16.94 29.12 -5.26
C THR A 210 -15.93 28.14 -4.66
N ILE A 211 -14.64 28.49 -4.74
CA ILE A 211 -13.53 27.70 -4.23
C ILE A 211 -13.00 28.25 -2.91
N PHE A 212 -12.81 29.57 -2.82
CA PHE A 212 -12.42 30.24 -1.57
C PHE A 212 -13.46 31.27 -1.16
N THR A 213 -13.53 31.57 0.14
CA THR A 213 -14.40 32.61 0.71
C THR A 213 -13.65 33.35 1.81
N ILE A 214 -13.67 34.68 1.72
CA ILE A 214 -13.35 35.57 2.82
C ILE A 214 -14.71 36.09 3.33
N PRO A 215 -15.14 35.73 4.55
CA PRO A 215 -16.41 36.19 5.08
C PRO A 215 -16.37 37.70 5.31
N ARG A 216 -17.54 38.30 5.54
CA ARG A 216 -17.63 39.70 5.93
C ARG A 216 -16.70 39.97 7.14
N PRO A 217 -15.87 41.02 7.11
CA PRO A 217 -14.88 41.28 8.14
C PRO A 217 -15.53 41.95 9.36
N TYR A 218 -14.89 41.77 10.52
CA TYR A 218 -15.28 42.43 11.76
C TYR A 218 -14.05 42.87 12.55
N MET A 219 -14.27 43.70 13.58
CA MET A 219 -13.21 44.08 14.52
C MET A 219 -13.66 44.10 15.99
N ILE A 220 -12.72 43.84 16.89
CA ILE A 220 -12.95 43.65 18.34
C ILE A 220 -11.89 44.34 19.21
N ASP A 221 -12.23 44.93 20.38
CA ASP A 221 -11.20 45.51 21.30
C ASP A 221 -10.71 44.49 22.31
N ALA A 222 -9.64 44.88 23.00
CA ALA A 222 -9.24 44.36 24.30
C ALA A 222 -10.37 44.22 25.35
N ASN A 223 -11.53 44.89 25.21
CA ASN A 223 -12.71 44.72 26.08
C ASN A 223 -13.84 43.92 25.42
N LEU A 224 -13.55 43.22 24.31
CA LEU A 224 -14.48 42.39 23.55
C LEU A 224 -15.67 43.14 22.91
N ARG A 225 -15.61 44.47 22.79
CA ARG A 225 -16.59 45.25 22.02
C ARG A 225 -16.36 45.05 20.53
N TYR A 226 -17.44 44.76 19.80
CA TYR A 226 -17.46 44.34 18.40
C TYR A 226 -18.03 45.42 17.44
N SER A 227 -17.59 45.42 16.18
CA SER A 227 -18.21 46.11 15.03
C SER A 227 -18.04 45.26 13.76
N ASP A 228 -19.12 45.11 13.00
CA ASP A 228 -19.20 44.47 11.67
C ASP A 228 -19.38 45.49 10.53
N ASN A 229 -19.27 46.78 10.83
CA ASN A 229 -19.43 47.87 9.89
C ASN A 229 -18.13 48.13 9.10
N LEU A 230 -17.55 47.06 8.58
CA LEU A 230 -16.36 47.07 7.74
C LEU A 230 -16.76 46.63 6.34
N THR A 231 -16.11 47.18 5.33
CA THR A 231 -16.40 46.86 3.93
C THR A 231 -15.14 46.53 3.15
N PHE A 232 -15.24 45.48 2.33
CA PHE A 232 -14.25 45.20 1.30
C PHE A 232 -14.54 46.02 0.05
N ASN A 233 -13.48 46.44 -0.63
CA ASN A 233 -13.53 46.93 -1.99
C ASN A 233 -12.44 46.24 -2.82
N ILE A 234 -12.78 45.83 -4.03
CA ILE A 234 -11.80 45.31 -4.99
C ILE A 234 -11.52 46.43 -6.00
N ARG A 235 -10.27 46.85 -6.11
CA ARG A 235 -9.85 47.83 -7.11
C ARG A 235 -8.77 47.26 -8.03
N GLU A 236 -8.81 47.66 -9.29
CA GLU A 236 -7.77 47.39 -10.26
C GLU A 236 -6.93 48.65 -10.47
N ASP A 237 -5.61 48.49 -10.49
CA ASP A 237 -4.67 49.56 -10.83
C ASP A 237 -3.53 48.98 -11.68
N GLY A 238 -3.56 49.30 -12.98
CA GLY A 238 -2.68 48.70 -13.99
C GLY A 238 -2.87 47.18 -14.08
N LYS A 239 -1.81 46.42 -13.75
CA LYS A 239 -1.82 44.93 -13.74
C LYS A 239 -2.09 44.33 -12.36
N ASN A 240 -2.35 45.17 -11.36
CA ASN A 240 -2.50 44.75 -9.98
C ASN A 240 -3.96 44.86 -9.55
N THR A 241 -4.46 43.80 -8.91
CA THR A 241 -5.74 43.82 -8.20
C THR A 241 -5.45 44.02 -6.72
N TYR A 242 -6.23 44.85 -6.03
CA TYR A 242 -6.09 45.10 -4.61
C TYR A 242 -7.39 44.83 -3.87
N LEU A 243 -7.26 44.25 -2.69
CA LEU A 243 -8.33 44.11 -1.71
C LEU A 243 -8.13 45.19 -0.64
N ASP A 244 -9.03 46.16 -0.62
CA ASP A 244 -9.05 47.26 0.32
C ASP A 244 -10.09 46.98 1.41
N LEU A 245 -9.67 46.98 2.67
CA LEU A 245 -10.51 46.83 3.85
C LEU A 245 -10.71 48.20 4.51
N HIS A 246 -11.94 48.72 4.44
CA HIS A 246 -12.31 49.99 5.06
C HIS A 246 -12.78 49.77 6.50
N LEU A 247 -12.23 50.54 7.43
CA LEU A 247 -12.47 50.42 8.87
C LEU A 247 -13.58 51.39 9.32
N ASP A 248 -14.35 50.99 10.34
CA ASP A 248 -15.33 51.89 10.99
C ASP A 248 -14.60 52.95 11.83
N SER A 249 -14.38 54.12 11.22
CA SER A 249 -13.61 55.21 11.81
C SER A 249 -14.28 55.81 13.04
N ASP A 250 -15.62 55.89 13.06
CA ASP A 250 -16.35 56.47 14.17
C ASP A 250 -16.26 55.58 15.40
N TRP A 251 -16.38 54.27 15.20
CA TRP A 251 -16.19 53.29 16.25
C TRP A 251 -14.75 53.24 16.79
N LEU A 252 -13.74 53.38 15.92
CA LEU A 252 -12.33 53.44 16.34
C LEU A 252 -11.96 54.71 17.12
N LYS A 253 -12.68 55.82 16.90
CA LYS A 253 -12.48 57.11 17.59
C LYS A 253 -13.27 57.23 18.89
N ASP A 254 -14.18 56.30 19.20
CA ASP A 254 -14.96 56.34 20.43
C ASP A 254 -14.01 56.36 21.65
N LYS A 255 -14.23 57.28 22.60
CA LYS A 255 -13.41 57.42 23.82
C LYS A 255 -13.42 56.16 24.69
N LYS A 256 -14.41 55.29 24.54
CA LYS A 256 -14.52 53.99 25.23
C LYS A 256 -13.61 52.93 24.61
N ARG A 257 -13.08 53.16 23.40
CA ARG A 257 -12.29 52.21 22.65
C ARG A 257 -10.99 51.87 23.36
N LYS A 258 -10.70 50.58 23.48
CA LYS A 258 -9.44 50.08 24.03
C LYS A 258 -8.61 49.39 22.96
N TYR A 259 -7.33 49.72 22.90
CA TYR A 259 -6.39 49.07 22.01
C TYR A 259 -5.62 47.98 22.79
N PRO A 260 -5.17 46.89 22.14
CA PRO A 260 -5.22 46.67 20.70
C PRO A 260 -6.63 46.34 20.17
N VAL A 261 -6.89 46.78 18.94
CA VAL A 261 -8.05 46.36 18.14
C VAL A 261 -7.60 45.27 17.18
N ARG A 262 -8.35 44.18 17.12
CA ARG A 262 -8.10 43.05 16.22
C ARG A 262 -9.12 43.05 15.11
N ILE A 263 -8.67 42.93 13.86
CA ILE A 263 -9.52 42.88 12.66
C ILE A 263 -9.25 41.54 11.97
N ASP A 264 -10.31 40.76 11.75
CA ASP A 264 -10.21 39.35 11.37
C ASP A 264 -10.87 39.09 10.01
N PRO A 265 -10.12 39.20 8.90
CA PRO A 265 -10.49 38.52 7.68
C PRO A 265 -9.89 37.10 7.67
N SER A 266 -10.73 36.07 7.50
CA SER A 266 -10.26 34.69 7.35
C SER A 266 -10.47 34.22 5.91
N ILE A 267 -9.46 33.68 5.23
CA ILE A 267 -9.66 33.03 3.93
C ILE A 267 -9.85 31.53 4.14
N THR A 268 -11.03 31.04 3.74
CA THR A 268 -11.43 29.64 3.92
C THR A 268 -11.70 29.00 2.57
N ILE A 269 -11.58 27.67 2.50
CA ILE A 269 -11.98 26.89 1.34
C ILE A 269 -13.47 26.58 1.47
N GLN A 270 -14.24 26.82 0.41
CA GLN A 270 -15.64 26.47 0.39
C GLN A 270 -15.83 25.04 -0.12
N GLY A 271 -16.77 24.31 0.48
CA GLY A 271 -17.16 22.97 0.01
C GLY A 271 -16.20 21.83 0.38
N THR A 272 -15.23 22.04 1.27
CA THR A 272 -14.32 20.98 1.75
C THR A 272 -14.63 20.49 3.16
N ASN A 273 -15.62 21.07 3.83
CA ASN A 273 -15.91 20.72 5.22
C ASN A 273 -17.39 20.34 5.38
N ASP A 274 -17.59 19.06 5.66
CA ASP A 274 -18.83 18.44 6.13
C ASP A 274 -18.87 18.43 7.67
N ALA A 275 -18.09 19.29 8.34
CA ALA A 275 -18.13 19.39 9.78
C ALA A 275 -19.48 19.92 10.26
N TYR A 276 -20.21 19.07 10.98
CA TYR A 276 -21.54 19.33 11.46
C TYR A 276 -21.49 19.73 12.93
N ASP A 277 -20.95 20.89 13.25
CA ASP A 277 -21.20 21.53 14.55
C ASP A 277 -21.44 23.04 14.44
N ALA A 278 -22.35 23.53 15.29
CA ALA A 278 -22.72 24.93 15.38
C ALA A 278 -23.49 25.17 16.69
N PHE A 279 -23.51 26.41 17.17
CA PHE A 279 -24.48 26.83 18.19
C PHE A 279 -25.47 27.86 17.62
N VAL A 280 -26.58 28.02 18.32
CA VAL A 280 -27.60 29.03 18.04
C VAL A 280 -27.86 29.83 19.31
N GLY A 281 -28.16 31.13 19.18
CA GLY A 281 -28.45 32.04 20.29
C GLY A 281 -29.67 32.92 19.99
N ASP A 282 -30.48 33.21 20.99
CA ASP A 282 -31.75 33.93 20.84
C ASP A 282 -31.61 35.45 20.79
N ALA A 283 -30.49 36.01 21.28
CA ALA A 283 -30.22 37.45 21.21
C ALA A 283 -30.07 37.94 19.77
N GLU A 284 -29.47 37.11 18.91
CA GLU A 284 -29.26 37.37 17.48
C GLU A 284 -29.85 36.22 16.64
N PRO A 285 -31.19 36.10 16.57
CA PRO A 285 -31.84 34.85 16.22
C PRO A 285 -31.74 34.46 14.73
N SER A 286 -31.26 35.36 13.88
CA SER A 286 -30.98 35.12 12.47
C SER A 286 -29.50 34.81 12.18
N THR A 287 -28.62 34.90 13.18
CA THR A 287 -27.16 34.75 12.98
C THR A 287 -26.76 33.28 13.01
N ASN A 288 -25.89 32.88 12.08
CA ASN A 288 -25.26 31.56 12.06
C ASN A 288 -23.89 31.63 12.74
N TYR A 289 -23.62 30.67 13.62
CA TYR A 289 -22.36 30.57 14.36
C TYR A 289 -21.55 29.30 14.04
N GLY A 290 -21.80 28.64 12.90
CA GLY A 290 -21.06 27.44 12.46
C GLY A 290 -19.59 27.67 12.05
N TRP A 291 -19.08 28.87 12.32
CA TRP A 291 -17.68 29.29 12.16
C TRP A 291 -16.95 29.45 13.50
N ALA A 292 -17.68 29.43 14.62
CA ALA A 292 -17.10 29.65 15.93
C ALA A 292 -16.17 28.48 16.31
N THR A 293 -15.00 28.79 16.86
CA THR A 293 -14.05 27.78 17.34
C THR A 293 -14.49 27.11 18.66
N TYR A 294 -15.67 27.48 19.17
CA TYR A 294 -16.28 26.95 20.38
C TYR A 294 -17.78 26.72 20.18
N LEU A 295 -18.31 25.78 20.94
CA LEU A 295 -19.74 25.54 21.15
C LEU A 295 -20.14 26.14 22.51
N THR A 296 -21.39 26.55 22.67
CA THR A 296 -21.86 27.14 23.93
C THR A 296 -23.33 26.81 24.19
N VAL A 297 -23.66 26.67 25.46
CA VAL A 297 -25.00 26.33 25.97
C VAL A 297 -25.30 27.15 27.22
N GLY A 298 -26.59 27.36 27.52
CA GLY A 298 -27.03 28.20 28.65
C GLY A 298 -27.15 29.67 28.29
N ASP A 299 -27.29 30.52 29.30
CA ASP A 299 -27.42 31.97 29.12
C ASP A 299 -26.04 32.59 28.88
N ASN A 300 -25.84 33.06 27.65
CA ASN A 300 -24.61 33.64 27.17
C ASN A 300 -24.75 35.17 27.12
N PRO A 301 -23.91 35.95 27.85
CA PRO A 301 -23.94 37.41 27.82
C PRO A 301 -23.93 38.06 26.42
N ASP A 302 -23.33 37.39 25.44
CA ASP A 302 -23.13 37.91 24.09
C ASP A 302 -24.18 37.37 23.08
N HIS A 303 -24.86 36.27 23.40
CA HIS A 303 -25.71 35.52 22.46
C HIS A 303 -27.09 35.13 23.03
N GLY A 304 -27.36 35.46 24.29
CA GLY A 304 -28.54 35.04 25.02
C GLY A 304 -28.58 33.54 25.26
N THR A 305 -29.79 32.97 25.37
CA THR A 305 -29.97 31.53 25.54
C THR A 305 -29.39 30.79 24.35
N SER A 306 -28.39 29.95 24.60
CA SER A 306 -27.63 29.24 23.57
C SER A 306 -27.81 27.73 23.62
N ARG A 307 -27.81 27.09 22.45
CA ARG A 307 -27.89 25.63 22.26
C ARG A 307 -26.89 25.18 21.22
N SER A 308 -26.25 24.04 21.43
CA SER A 308 -25.24 23.51 20.51
C SER A 308 -25.72 22.24 19.81
N PHE A 309 -25.23 22.02 18.59
CA PHE A 309 -25.51 20.86 17.75
C PHE A 309 -24.19 20.27 17.24
N ILE A 310 -24.09 18.94 17.19
CA ILE A 310 -22.92 18.22 16.69
C ILE A 310 -23.33 16.90 16.03
N LYS A 311 -22.69 16.50 14.93
CA LYS A 311 -22.88 15.18 14.28
C LYS A 311 -21.52 14.56 13.94
N PHE A 312 -21.43 13.25 14.14
CA PHE A 312 -20.26 12.43 13.80
C PHE A 312 -20.59 11.53 12.61
N ASP A 313 -19.63 11.38 11.70
CA ASP A 313 -19.69 10.44 10.57
C ASP A 313 -19.33 9.03 11.07
N LEU A 314 -20.31 8.10 11.00
CA LEU A 314 -20.17 6.72 11.49
C LEU A 314 -20.07 5.69 10.37
N SER A 315 -19.84 6.12 9.12
CA SER A 315 -19.71 5.24 7.94
C SER A 315 -18.74 4.07 8.18
N ALA A 316 -17.64 4.31 8.89
CA ALA A 316 -16.66 3.27 9.23
C ALA A 316 -17.25 2.10 10.06
N LEU A 317 -18.31 2.32 10.84
CA LEU A 317 -19.02 1.25 11.55
C LEU A 317 -20.10 0.62 10.67
N GLU A 318 -20.81 1.43 9.88
CA GLU A 318 -21.93 0.97 9.04
C GLU A 318 -21.49 -0.06 7.98
N GLU A 319 -20.22 -0.01 7.54
CA GLU A 319 -19.62 -0.99 6.64
C GLU A 319 -19.25 -2.33 7.33
N MET A 320 -19.17 -2.37 8.67
CA MET A 320 -18.78 -3.56 9.43
C MET A 320 -20.01 -4.42 9.75
N GLN A 321 -19.93 -5.72 9.43
CA GLN A 321 -20.91 -6.71 9.87
C GLN A 321 -20.44 -7.36 11.20
N ASP A 322 -21.40 -7.89 11.98
CA ASP A 322 -21.13 -8.73 13.16
C ASP A 322 -20.29 -8.07 14.26
N ILE A 323 -20.45 -6.75 14.44
CA ILE A 323 -19.88 -6.05 15.60
C ILE A 323 -20.86 -5.93 16.76
N ASN A 324 -20.35 -6.11 17.97
CA ASN A 324 -21.11 -5.88 19.19
C ASN A 324 -20.59 -4.63 19.89
N ILE A 325 -21.34 -3.53 19.80
CA ILE A 325 -21.00 -2.25 20.41
C ILE A 325 -21.24 -2.35 21.92
N SER A 326 -20.14 -2.36 22.67
CA SER A 326 -20.12 -2.45 24.13
C SER A 326 -20.27 -1.10 24.83
N SER A 327 -19.73 -0.03 24.24
CA SER A 327 -19.85 1.33 24.76
C SER A 327 -19.78 2.37 23.63
N ALA A 328 -20.48 3.50 23.80
CA ALA A 328 -20.26 4.69 23.00
C ALA A 328 -20.37 5.96 23.86
N THR A 329 -19.34 6.80 23.82
CA THR A 329 -19.19 7.97 24.67
C THR A 329 -18.85 9.20 23.85
N MET A 330 -19.66 10.25 23.95
CA MET A 330 -19.33 11.56 23.40
C MET A 330 -18.50 12.35 24.41
N SER A 331 -17.27 12.69 24.05
CA SER A 331 -16.34 13.45 24.88
C SER A 331 -16.22 14.88 24.38
N LEU A 332 -16.42 15.85 25.28
CA LEU A 332 -16.32 17.29 25.01
C LEU A 332 -15.33 17.96 25.97
N TRP A 333 -14.49 18.86 25.46
CA TRP A 333 -13.59 19.66 26.30
C TRP A 333 -14.23 20.99 26.66
N GLN A 334 -14.51 21.20 27.95
CA GLN A 334 -15.06 22.45 28.48
C GLN A 334 -13.95 23.49 28.71
N THR A 335 -14.22 24.76 28.40
CA THR A 335 -13.21 25.82 28.37
C THR A 335 -13.32 26.88 29.46
N ASN A 336 -14.48 27.10 30.08
CA ASN A 336 -14.64 28.10 31.13
C ASN A 336 -14.23 27.55 32.51
N SER A 337 -13.23 28.15 33.15
CA SER A 337 -13.04 27.97 34.58
C SER A 337 -14.20 28.63 35.34
N SER A 338 -14.91 27.86 36.16
CA SER A 338 -16.13 28.32 36.82
C SER A 338 -16.42 27.47 38.05
N THR A 339 -16.76 28.14 39.15
CA THR A 339 -17.08 27.47 40.42
C THR A 339 -18.51 26.94 40.49
N SER A 340 -19.36 27.21 39.49
CA SER A 340 -20.74 26.70 39.46
C SER A 340 -20.84 25.41 38.63
N THR A 341 -21.45 24.38 39.22
CA THR A 341 -21.76 23.12 38.52
C THR A 341 -23.09 23.26 37.80
N GLU A 342 -23.12 22.95 36.50
CA GLU A 342 -24.33 22.90 35.67
C GLU A 342 -24.57 21.47 35.18
N THR A 343 -25.82 21.12 34.88
CA THR A 343 -26.16 19.82 34.26
C THR A 343 -26.43 20.03 32.79
N GLU A 344 -25.70 19.32 31.93
CA GLU A 344 -25.97 19.23 30.50
C GLU A 344 -26.88 18.05 30.20
N ARG A 345 -27.77 18.23 29.23
CA ARG A 345 -28.65 17.21 28.67
C ARG A 345 -28.38 17.07 27.18
N ILE A 346 -28.26 15.82 26.74
CA ILE A 346 -27.98 15.44 25.36
C ILE A 346 -29.23 14.85 24.73
N TYR A 347 -29.58 15.34 23.55
CA TYR A 347 -30.77 14.92 22.81
C TYR A 347 -30.39 14.51 21.38
N PRO A 348 -31.00 13.47 20.79
CA PRO A 348 -30.85 13.16 19.38
C PRO A 348 -31.59 14.20 18.54
N VAL A 349 -30.97 14.66 17.46
CA VAL A 349 -31.62 15.51 16.45
C VAL A 349 -32.54 14.64 15.58
N THR A 350 -33.71 15.15 15.21
CA THR A 350 -34.74 14.34 14.51
C THR A 350 -34.85 14.60 13.01
N SER A 351 -34.10 15.55 12.48
CA SER A 351 -34.12 15.92 11.06
C SER A 351 -32.75 16.43 10.62
N ASP A 352 -32.48 16.37 9.31
CA ASP A 352 -31.24 16.87 8.74
C ASP A 352 -31.07 18.39 8.95
N TRP A 353 -29.82 18.85 9.00
CA TRP A 353 -29.47 20.24 9.24
C TRP A 353 -28.09 20.60 8.68
N ASP A 354 -27.89 21.88 8.35
CA ASP A 354 -26.67 22.40 7.74
C ASP A 354 -26.00 23.38 8.70
N SER A 355 -24.78 23.06 9.15
CA SER A 355 -24.00 23.88 10.09
C SER A 355 -23.75 25.30 9.57
N LYS A 356 -23.79 25.52 8.25
CA LYS A 356 -23.59 26.82 7.60
C LYS A 356 -24.86 27.67 7.51
N LYS A 357 -26.03 27.10 7.86
CA LYS A 357 -27.34 27.77 7.73
C LYS A 357 -28.18 27.73 9.00
N VAL A 358 -27.81 26.92 9.99
CA VAL A 358 -28.56 26.80 11.23
C VAL A 358 -28.46 28.10 12.05
N THR A 359 -29.59 28.53 12.57
CA THR A 359 -29.83 29.77 13.33
C THR A 359 -30.87 29.45 14.40
N TRP A 360 -31.09 30.36 15.35
CA TRP A 360 -32.14 30.17 16.34
C TRP A 360 -33.52 29.94 15.72
N LYS A 361 -33.82 30.62 14.61
CA LYS A 361 -35.12 30.57 13.91
C LYS A 361 -35.40 29.26 13.17
N ASN A 362 -34.38 28.55 12.71
CA ASN A 362 -34.52 27.34 11.89
C ASN A 362 -33.81 26.11 12.50
N GLN A 363 -33.48 26.15 13.79
CA GLN A 363 -32.86 25.02 14.50
C GLN A 363 -33.74 23.77 14.40
N PRO A 364 -33.15 22.56 14.25
CA PRO A 364 -33.92 21.33 14.14
C PRO A 364 -34.56 20.93 15.46
N ASN A 365 -35.63 20.14 15.38
CA ASN A 365 -36.24 19.52 16.56
C ASN A 365 -35.34 18.42 17.13
N VAL A 366 -35.56 18.12 18.41
CA VAL A 366 -34.84 17.07 19.15
C VAL A 366 -35.82 16.07 19.75
N GLY A 367 -35.38 14.82 19.89
CA GLY A 367 -36.15 13.75 20.52
C GLY A 367 -35.99 13.73 22.05
N ASP A 368 -36.29 12.58 22.66
CA ASP A 368 -36.11 12.37 24.10
C ASP A 368 -34.64 12.39 24.51
N MET A 369 -34.37 12.84 25.74
CA MET A 369 -33.01 12.90 26.31
C MET A 369 -32.37 11.51 26.33
N VAL A 370 -31.14 11.41 25.80
CA VAL A 370 -30.37 10.16 25.74
C VAL A 370 -29.21 10.11 26.74
N ALA A 371 -28.72 11.27 27.18
CA ALA A 371 -27.66 11.36 28.17
C ALA A 371 -27.75 12.65 29.00
N ARG A 372 -27.11 12.66 30.18
CA ARG A 372 -26.91 13.85 31.01
C ARG A 372 -25.57 13.77 31.76
N GLY A 373 -25.01 14.92 32.11
CA GLY A 373 -23.75 14.98 32.87
C GLY A 373 -23.58 16.32 33.59
N ASN A 374 -22.90 16.30 34.75
CA ASN A 374 -22.59 17.51 35.51
C ASN A 374 -21.25 18.08 35.06
N VAL A 375 -21.21 19.39 34.80
CA VAL A 375 -20.06 20.11 34.25
C VAL A 375 -19.72 21.29 35.15
N THR A 376 -18.46 21.40 35.59
CA THR A 376 -18.01 22.42 36.54
C THR A 376 -16.85 23.25 35.97
N ASP A 377 -15.63 22.73 36.09
CA ASP A 377 -14.39 23.38 35.64
C ASP A 377 -13.94 22.90 34.26
N SER A 378 -12.88 23.51 33.73
CA SER A 378 -12.28 23.14 32.45
C SER A 378 -11.70 21.73 32.46
N GLY A 379 -11.95 20.99 31.37
CA GLY A 379 -11.53 19.60 31.23
C GLY A 379 -12.45 18.79 30.32
N TRP A 380 -12.16 17.49 30.21
CA TRP A 380 -12.99 16.53 29.48
C TRP A 380 -14.23 16.14 30.27
N TYR A 381 -15.36 16.11 29.58
CA TYR A 381 -16.62 15.54 30.08
C TYR A 381 -17.17 14.55 29.07
N ASP A 382 -17.61 13.42 29.60
CA ASP A 382 -18.05 12.25 28.85
C ASP A 382 -19.56 12.05 29.03
N PHE A 383 -20.26 11.87 27.91
CA PHE A 383 -21.69 11.64 27.86
C PHE A 383 -21.95 10.28 27.20
N ASN A 384 -22.49 9.33 27.96
CA ASN A 384 -22.79 7.99 27.46
C ASN A 384 -23.98 8.03 26.50
N VAL A 385 -23.75 7.68 25.24
CA VAL A 385 -24.76 7.63 24.16
C VAL A 385 -24.85 6.22 23.54
N THR A 386 -24.42 5.19 24.27
CA THR A 386 -24.28 3.79 23.80
C THR A 386 -25.55 3.28 23.11
N ALA A 387 -26.70 3.38 23.77
CA ALA A 387 -27.97 2.88 23.24
C ALA A 387 -28.38 3.56 21.92
N LEU A 388 -28.11 4.87 21.80
CA LEU A 388 -28.41 5.61 20.58
C LEU A 388 -27.52 5.18 19.42
N VAL A 389 -26.22 4.96 19.67
CA VAL A 389 -25.27 4.50 18.64
C VAL A 389 -25.58 3.07 18.22
N GLN A 390 -26.00 2.20 19.14
CA GLN A 390 -26.51 0.86 18.81
C GLN A 390 -27.74 0.92 17.91
N ASP A 391 -28.69 1.83 18.16
CA ASP A 391 -29.87 2.02 17.31
C ASP A 391 -29.51 2.58 15.92
N TRP A 392 -28.49 3.45 15.83
CA TRP A 392 -27.95 3.93 14.55
C TRP A 392 -27.31 2.78 13.76
N TYR A 393 -26.42 2.01 14.38
CA TYR A 393 -25.75 0.87 13.73
C TYR A 393 -26.76 -0.20 13.28
N ALA A 394 -27.77 -0.51 14.11
CA ALA A 394 -28.82 -1.48 13.76
C ALA A 394 -29.86 -0.95 12.75
N GLY A 395 -29.69 0.27 12.21
CA GLY A 395 -30.60 0.88 11.25
C GLY A 395 -32.00 1.20 11.80
N LYS A 396 -32.20 1.18 13.12
CA LYS A 396 -33.48 1.48 13.77
C LYS A 396 -33.79 2.98 13.79
N ARG A 397 -32.75 3.81 13.73
CA ARG A 397 -32.84 5.28 13.70
C ARG A 397 -31.78 5.85 12.76
N THR A 398 -32.11 6.89 12.02
CA THR A 398 -31.14 7.63 11.20
C THR A 398 -30.29 8.57 12.07
N ASN A 399 -28.99 8.66 11.78
CA ASN A 399 -28.07 9.57 12.46
C ASN A 399 -28.15 11.01 11.90
N TYR A 400 -28.89 11.88 12.60
CA TYR A 400 -28.90 13.33 12.34
C TYR A 400 -28.04 14.15 13.34
N GLY A 401 -27.31 13.48 14.23
CA GLY A 401 -26.50 14.12 15.27
C GLY A 401 -27.22 14.36 16.60
N LEU A 402 -26.62 15.21 17.43
CA LEU A 402 -26.92 15.45 18.83
C LEU A 402 -27.06 16.95 19.10
N SER A 403 -27.93 17.31 20.05
CA SER A 403 -28.04 18.65 20.62
C SER A 403 -27.64 18.62 22.09
N ILE A 404 -26.85 19.61 22.51
CA ILE A 404 -26.38 19.81 23.89
C ILE A 404 -27.13 21.03 24.43
N ARG A 405 -27.74 20.89 25.61
CA ARG A 405 -28.48 21.96 26.28
C ARG A 405 -28.29 21.90 27.78
N HIS A 406 -28.26 23.05 28.44
CA HIS A 406 -28.38 23.10 29.89
C HIS A 406 -29.74 22.55 30.35
N GLU A 407 -29.76 21.91 31.52
CA GLU A 407 -30.99 21.56 32.22
C GLU A 407 -31.79 22.81 32.58
N ASN A 408 -31.12 23.88 33.02
CA ASN A 408 -31.68 25.21 33.16
C ASN A 408 -30.94 26.19 32.23
N GLU A 409 -31.54 26.49 31.08
CA GLU A 409 -30.94 27.35 30.06
C GLU A 409 -30.80 28.83 30.50
N GLN A 410 -31.39 29.22 31.63
CA GLN A 410 -31.23 30.56 32.22
C GLN A 410 -29.99 30.66 33.12
N ASN A 411 -29.32 29.55 33.41
CA ASN A 411 -28.06 29.57 34.15
C ASN A 411 -26.91 30.00 33.24
N ASN A 412 -25.86 30.58 33.85
CA ASN A 412 -24.70 31.10 33.13
C ASN A 412 -24.03 30.03 32.27
N ARG A 413 -23.64 30.42 31.04
CA ARG A 413 -23.12 29.53 30.01
C ARG A 413 -22.00 28.58 30.45
N LYS A 414 -21.97 27.41 29.80
CA LYS A 414 -20.74 26.62 29.57
C LYS A 414 -20.40 26.63 28.08
N SER A 415 -19.10 26.51 27.79
CA SER A 415 -18.54 26.53 26.45
C SER A 415 -17.56 25.37 26.26
N TYR A 416 -17.58 24.78 25.08
CA TYR A 416 -16.78 23.62 24.69
C TYR A 416 -15.98 23.96 23.44
N TYR A 417 -14.86 23.28 23.20
CA TYR A 417 -14.21 23.41 21.89
C TYR A 417 -15.10 22.80 20.80
N SER A 418 -15.17 23.49 19.65
CA SER A 418 -15.80 22.97 18.44
C SER A 418 -14.83 22.07 17.66
N SER A 419 -15.33 21.44 16.61
CA SER A 419 -14.54 20.73 15.60
C SER A 419 -13.52 21.66 14.91
N ASP A 420 -13.83 22.96 14.79
CA ASP A 420 -12.96 23.98 14.18
C ASP A 420 -11.85 24.48 15.12
N TYR A 421 -11.80 24.03 16.38
CA TYR A 421 -10.71 24.37 17.29
C TYR A 421 -9.38 23.80 16.79
N ALA A 422 -8.44 24.70 16.47
CA ALA A 422 -7.10 24.36 15.96
C ALA A 422 -5.98 24.52 17.00
N GLY A 423 -6.29 25.02 18.21
CA GLY A 423 -5.31 25.11 19.30
C GLY A 423 -4.83 23.72 19.73
N ASP A 424 -3.61 23.65 20.28
CA ASP A 424 -2.98 22.41 20.76
C ASP A 424 -2.95 21.25 19.74
N ASN A 425 -2.79 21.57 18.44
CA ASN A 425 -2.81 20.61 17.33
C ASN A 425 -4.09 19.74 17.27
N GLY A 426 -5.23 20.28 17.73
CA GLY A 426 -6.53 19.60 17.68
C GLY A 426 -6.68 18.43 18.65
N THR A 427 -5.88 18.38 19.71
CA THR A 427 -5.94 17.32 20.74
C THR A 427 -7.19 17.37 21.63
N LYS A 428 -7.88 18.52 21.67
CA LYS A 428 -9.05 18.77 22.53
C LYS A 428 -10.37 18.92 21.76
N LYS A 429 -10.41 18.41 20.52
CA LYS A 429 -11.62 18.45 19.68
C LYS A 429 -12.70 17.48 20.18
N PRO A 430 -13.99 17.79 20.00
CA PRO A 430 -15.07 16.84 20.25
C PRO A 430 -14.84 15.50 19.54
N LYS A 431 -15.09 14.41 20.26
CA LYS A 431 -15.01 13.05 19.70
C LYS A 431 -16.12 12.15 20.22
N LEU A 432 -16.51 11.18 19.41
CA LEU A 432 -17.31 10.03 19.84
C LEU A 432 -16.41 8.81 19.86
N VAL A 433 -16.25 8.20 21.03
CA VAL A 433 -15.45 6.99 21.21
C VAL A 433 -16.40 5.80 21.29
N VAL A 434 -16.23 4.82 20.40
CA VAL A 434 -17.04 3.60 20.33
C VAL A 434 -16.15 2.39 20.57
N GLU A 435 -16.50 1.57 21.56
CA GLU A 435 -15.83 0.30 21.84
C GLU A 435 -16.71 -0.87 21.42
N TYR A 436 -16.15 -1.82 20.68
CA TYR A 436 -16.88 -2.96 20.14
C TYR A 436 -16.02 -4.22 20.06
N THR A 437 -16.68 -5.37 19.99
CA THR A 437 -16.04 -6.63 19.60
C THR A 437 -16.44 -7.03 18.19
N VAL A 438 -15.53 -7.69 17.46
CA VAL A 438 -15.82 -8.33 16.17
C VAL A 438 -15.97 -9.84 16.41
N GLU A 439 -17.05 -10.44 15.92
CA GLU A 439 -17.19 -11.91 15.95
C GLU A 439 -16.31 -12.57 14.88
N GLY A 440 -15.63 -13.67 15.24
CA GLY A 440 -14.66 -14.33 14.37
C GLY A 440 -13.83 -15.42 15.07
N LEU A 441 -12.85 -15.98 14.37
CA LEU A 441 -11.95 -17.03 14.85
C LEU A 441 -10.47 -16.61 14.72
N ASN A 442 -9.68 -16.96 15.73
CA ASN A 442 -8.25 -16.66 15.82
C ASN A 442 -7.41 -17.88 15.41
N TYR A 443 -6.80 -17.81 14.25
CA TYR A 443 -5.87 -18.81 13.74
C TYR A 443 -4.44 -18.40 14.06
N HIS A 444 -3.76 -19.18 14.89
CA HIS A 444 -2.42 -18.89 15.35
C HIS A 444 -1.57 -20.16 15.38
N GLY A 445 -0.25 -20.00 15.28
CA GLY A 445 0.65 -21.14 15.32
C GLY A 445 2.11 -20.73 15.21
N GLU A 446 2.98 -21.70 15.42
CA GLU A 446 4.42 -21.58 15.21
C GLU A 446 4.82 -22.26 13.90
N ILE A 447 5.53 -21.55 13.03
CA ILE A 447 5.86 -21.94 11.67
C ILE A 447 7.30 -21.52 11.35
N ASP A 448 8.08 -22.44 10.80
CA ASP A 448 9.42 -22.18 10.29
C ASP A 448 9.39 -21.96 8.77
N ALA A 449 10.49 -21.46 8.18
CA ALA A 449 10.59 -21.11 6.75
C ALA A 449 10.21 -22.26 5.77
N ASN A 450 10.22 -23.51 6.22
CA ASN A 450 9.91 -24.68 5.43
C ASN A 450 8.52 -25.27 5.71
N ARG A 451 7.76 -24.68 6.64
CA ARG A 451 6.46 -25.17 7.08
C ARG A 451 5.34 -24.33 6.50
N THR A 452 4.21 -24.97 6.20
CA THR A 452 2.94 -24.34 5.82
C THR A 452 1.84 -24.89 6.69
N HIS A 453 1.03 -24.02 7.27
CA HIS A 453 -0.21 -24.38 7.97
C HIS A 453 -1.40 -24.10 7.07
N ARG A 454 -2.36 -25.04 7.01
CA ARG A 454 -3.60 -24.86 6.24
C ARG A 454 -4.80 -25.22 7.09
N TYR A 455 -5.73 -24.29 7.17
CA TYR A 455 -6.99 -24.45 7.87
C TYR A 455 -8.11 -24.61 6.86
N GLN A 456 -8.91 -25.65 7.01
CA GLN A 456 -10.10 -25.81 6.19
C GLN A 456 -11.27 -25.07 6.84
N ILE A 457 -11.85 -24.15 6.08
CA ILE A 457 -12.94 -23.28 6.55
C ILE A 457 -14.20 -23.59 5.76
N GLN A 458 -15.26 -23.94 6.47
CA GLN A 458 -16.60 -24.12 5.93
C GLN A 458 -17.43 -22.88 6.24
N THR A 459 -18.00 -22.26 5.20
CA THR A 459 -18.98 -21.18 5.37
C THR A 459 -20.40 -21.69 5.16
N THR A 460 -21.37 -21.07 5.84
CA THR A 460 -22.79 -21.44 5.79
C THR A 460 -23.63 -20.52 4.90
N GLY A 461 -23.12 -19.34 4.56
CA GLY A 461 -23.73 -18.33 3.69
C GLY A 461 -22.67 -17.43 3.06
N THR A 462 -23.13 -16.45 2.26
CA THR A 462 -22.27 -15.42 1.68
C THR A 462 -21.97 -14.34 2.72
N GLY A 463 -20.73 -13.85 2.77
CA GLY A 463 -20.29 -12.78 3.67
C GLY A 463 -19.09 -12.02 3.12
N THR A 464 -18.67 -10.97 3.83
CA THR A 464 -17.48 -10.18 3.46
C THR A 464 -16.31 -10.58 4.34
N LEU A 465 -15.27 -11.15 3.74
CA LEU A 465 -14.09 -11.64 4.46
C LEU A 465 -13.32 -10.48 5.09
N ASP A 466 -13.08 -10.50 6.40
CA ASP A 466 -12.13 -9.60 7.07
C ASP A 466 -11.01 -10.43 7.73
N ILE A 467 -9.77 -10.25 7.26
CA ILE A 467 -8.56 -10.91 7.78
C ILE A 467 -7.71 -9.84 8.46
N ASN A 468 -7.64 -9.90 9.78
CA ASN A 468 -6.81 -9.00 10.58
C ASN A 468 -5.61 -9.77 11.15
N GLN A 469 -4.39 -9.35 10.80
CA GLN A 469 -3.18 -9.87 11.42
C GLN A 469 -3.04 -9.28 12.82
N GLU A 470 -3.08 -10.13 13.84
CA GLU A 470 -3.23 -9.73 15.24
C GLU A 470 -1.88 -9.48 15.94
N HIS A 471 -0.84 -10.21 15.54
CA HIS A 471 0.51 -10.11 16.07
C HIS A 471 1.53 -10.48 14.99
N SER A 472 2.71 -9.87 15.09
CA SER A 472 3.92 -10.09 14.28
C SER A 472 3.98 -9.36 12.92
N SER A 473 5.22 -9.08 12.50
CA SER A 473 5.69 -8.17 11.47
C SER A 473 5.34 -8.59 10.01
N GLU A 474 5.71 -7.77 9.01
CA GLU A 474 5.41 -7.92 7.56
C GLU A 474 5.97 -9.19 6.87
N HIS A 475 6.23 -10.29 7.60
CA HIS A 475 7.07 -11.42 7.16
C HIS A 475 6.31 -12.75 6.99
N PHE A 476 4.98 -12.75 7.10
CA PHE A 476 4.14 -13.92 6.87
C PHE A 476 3.28 -13.74 5.62
N ASP A 477 3.32 -14.73 4.75
CA ASP A 477 2.44 -14.83 3.59
C ASP A 477 1.19 -15.62 3.97
N TYR A 478 0.02 -15.10 3.61
CA TYR A 478 -1.23 -15.83 3.74
C TYR A 478 -2.02 -15.85 2.43
N SER A 479 -2.85 -16.86 2.27
CA SER A 479 -3.82 -16.93 1.19
C SER A 479 -5.12 -17.54 1.68
N PHE A 480 -6.23 -17.03 1.13
CA PHE A 480 -7.56 -17.60 1.33
C PHE A 480 -8.12 -17.96 -0.05
N TYR A 481 -8.39 -19.23 -0.31
CA TYR A 481 -8.80 -19.68 -1.65
C TYR A 481 -9.88 -20.77 -1.60
N ASP A 482 -10.64 -20.88 -2.69
CA ASP A 482 -11.64 -21.93 -2.85
C ASP A 482 -10.96 -23.30 -2.95
N LYS A 483 -11.36 -24.25 -2.09
CA LYS A 483 -10.76 -25.59 -2.07
C LYS A 483 -10.95 -26.33 -3.41
N SER A 484 -12.05 -26.08 -4.11
CA SER A 484 -12.36 -26.72 -5.41
C SER A 484 -11.68 -26.03 -6.59
N ASN A 485 -11.26 -24.78 -6.43
CA ASN A 485 -10.59 -23.98 -7.44
C ASN A 485 -9.50 -23.10 -6.79
N PRO A 486 -8.28 -23.65 -6.54
CA PRO A 486 -7.23 -22.93 -5.82
C PRO A 486 -6.74 -21.64 -6.48
N ASP A 487 -6.97 -21.45 -7.78
CA ASP A 487 -6.65 -20.20 -8.49
C ASP A 487 -7.62 -19.06 -8.12
N GLN A 488 -8.79 -19.40 -7.59
CA GLN A 488 -9.76 -18.44 -7.08
C GLN A 488 -9.43 -18.08 -5.62
N THR A 489 -8.68 -16.99 -5.49
CA THR A 489 -8.25 -16.42 -4.21
C THR A 489 -9.17 -15.25 -3.82
N TYR A 490 -9.27 -15.01 -2.51
CA TYR A 490 -10.00 -13.90 -1.91
C TYR A 490 -9.09 -13.14 -0.95
N VAL A 491 -9.26 -11.83 -0.90
CA VAL A 491 -8.57 -10.94 0.03
C VAL A 491 -9.54 -10.29 1.01
N SER A 492 -9.01 -9.70 2.07
CA SER A 492 -9.81 -8.95 3.04
C SER A 492 -10.61 -7.84 2.34
N GLY A 493 -11.92 -7.82 2.53
CA GLY A 493 -12.89 -6.94 1.86
C GLY A 493 -13.69 -7.61 0.74
N ASP A 494 -13.28 -8.79 0.26
CA ASP A 494 -14.01 -9.49 -0.80
C ASP A 494 -15.30 -10.14 -0.29
N GLU A 495 -16.30 -10.20 -1.16
CA GLU A 495 -17.51 -11.00 -0.93
C GLU A 495 -17.22 -12.47 -1.26
N VAL A 496 -17.31 -13.32 -0.25
CA VAL A 496 -17.03 -14.76 -0.33
C VAL A 496 -18.35 -15.54 -0.28
N PRO A 497 -18.66 -16.37 -1.29
CA PRO A 497 -19.88 -17.15 -1.32
C PRO A 497 -19.86 -18.30 -0.29
N LYS A 498 -20.98 -19.03 -0.21
CA LYS A 498 -21.03 -20.29 0.54
C LYS A 498 -20.11 -21.33 -0.11
N GLY A 499 -19.19 -21.92 0.65
CA GLY A 499 -18.25 -22.89 0.14
C GLY A 499 -17.32 -23.49 1.19
N THR A 500 -16.33 -24.25 0.70
CA THR A 500 -15.22 -24.77 1.50
C THR A 500 -13.95 -24.09 1.01
N TYR A 501 -13.23 -23.47 1.94
CA TYR A 501 -12.06 -22.65 1.66
C TYR A 501 -10.85 -23.17 2.42
N ILE A 502 -9.67 -22.80 1.95
CA ILE A 502 -8.42 -23.02 2.67
C ILE A 502 -7.84 -21.66 3.05
N PHE A 503 -7.59 -21.48 4.35
CA PHE A 503 -6.75 -20.40 4.85
C PHE A 503 -5.34 -20.96 5.09
N SER A 504 -4.39 -20.55 4.25
CA SER A 504 -3.01 -21.00 4.27
C SER A 504 -2.10 -19.91 4.84
N VAL A 505 -1.16 -20.29 5.69
CA VAL A 505 -0.12 -19.41 6.25
C VAL A 505 1.24 -20.05 6.05
N SER A 506 2.20 -19.26 5.57
CA SER A 506 3.61 -19.65 5.34
C SER A 506 4.55 -18.48 5.64
N THR A 507 5.84 -18.74 5.77
CA THR A 507 6.87 -17.69 5.83
C THR A 507 8.09 -18.10 5.04
N ALA A 508 8.79 -17.13 4.45
CA ALA A 508 10.12 -17.30 3.89
C ALA A 508 11.23 -16.89 4.87
N ASN A 509 10.87 -16.37 6.05
CA ASN A 509 11.79 -15.83 7.04
C ASN A 509 12.00 -16.83 8.20
N SER A 510 13.23 -16.92 8.69
CA SER A 510 13.61 -17.75 9.86
C SER A 510 13.61 -16.98 11.19
N ASP A 511 13.50 -15.65 11.17
CA ASP A 511 13.73 -14.81 12.36
C ASP A 511 12.50 -14.65 13.28
N GLU A 512 11.29 -14.81 12.75
CA GLU A 512 10.04 -14.77 13.52
C GLU A 512 9.17 -15.97 13.12
N THR A 513 8.78 -16.79 14.11
CA THR A 513 8.09 -18.07 13.86
C THR A 513 6.62 -18.06 14.25
N HIS A 514 6.11 -17.01 14.90
CA HIS A 514 4.75 -17.01 15.45
C HIS A 514 3.83 -16.10 14.64
N TYR A 515 2.73 -16.64 14.14
CA TYR A 515 1.68 -15.85 13.49
C TYR A 515 0.38 -15.88 14.30
N SER A 516 -0.44 -14.85 14.11
CA SER A 516 -1.83 -14.80 14.60
C SER A 516 -2.70 -13.99 13.65
N TYR A 517 -3.76 -14.61 13.13
CA TYR A 517 -4.74 -14.00 12.25
C TYR A 517 -6.15 -14.16 12.80
N HIS A 518 -6.90 -13.08 12.85
CA HIS A 518 -8.32 -13.08 13.14
C HIS A 518 -9.10 -13.01 11.83
N LEU A 519 -9.89 -14.05 11.57
CA LEU A 519 -10.82 -14.10 10.45
C LEU A 519 -12.23 -13.76 10.97
N SER A 520 -12.97 -12.96 10.22
CA SER A 520 -14.32 -12.51 10.57
C SER A 520 -15.15 -12.18 9.31
N GLY A 521 -16.45 -11.89 9.50
CA GLY A 521 -17.38 -11.47 8.45
C GLY A 521 -17.90 -12.59 7.53
N LEU A 522 -17.59 -13.85 7.84
CA LEU A 522 -18.08 -15.02 7.11
C LEU A 522 -19.08 -15.82 7.97
N PRO A 523 -20.32 -16.05 7.50
CA PRO A 523 -21.30 -16.84 8.25
C PRO A 523 -20.85 -18.28 8.53
N GLY A 524 -20.95 -18.73 9.78
CA GLY A 524 -20.58 -20.08 10.21
C GLY A 524 -19.10 -20.26 10.52
N LEU A 525 -18.30 -19.19 10.48
CA LEU A 525 -16.88 -19.24 10.79
C LEU A 525 -16.65 -19.83 12.20
N GLU A 526 -17.47 -19.47 13.18
CA GLU A 526 -17.38 -19.87 14.59
C GLU A 526 -17.47 -21.39 14.84
N GLN A 527 -17.92 -22.16 13.86
CA GLN A 527 -18.04 -23.62 13.93
C GLN A 527 -16.79 -24.36 13.45
N ASN A 528 -15.81 -23.64 12.89
CA ASN A 528 -14.61 -24.23 12.32
C ASN A 528 -13.56 -24.56 13.40
N ASP A 529 -12.82 -25.63 13.16
CA ASP A 529 -11.75 -26.10 14.04
C ASP A 529 -10.43 -25.38 13.73
N GLN A 530 -9.72 -24.94 14.76
CA GLN A 530 -8.42 -24.27 14.66
C GLN A 530 -7.25 -25.20 15.00
N HIS A 531 -7.49 -26.45 15.39
CA HIS A 531 -6.41 -27.34 15.80
C HIS A 531 -5.67 -27.90 14.58
N LEU A 532 -4.35 -27.78 14.60
CA LEU A 532 -3.45 -28.42 13.64
C LEU A 532 -2.98 -29.78 14.17
N PRO A 533 -2.71 -30.77 13.29
CA PRO A 533 -2.03 -31.99 13.69
C PRO A 533 -0.58 -31.72 14.08
N THR A 534 -0.02 -32.54 14.95
CA THR A 534 1.40 -32.57 15.26
C THR A 534 2.17 -33.25 14.13
N LEU A 535 3.20 -32.60 13.62
CA LEU A 535 4.21 -33.18 12.74
C LEU A 535 5.58 -32.65 13.17
N ILE A 536 6.46 -33.54 13.62
CA ILE A 536 7.81 -33.17 14.06
C ILE A 536 8.81 -33.98 13.26
N ILE A 537 9.71 -33.30 12.53
CA ILE A 537 10.84 -33.92 11.84
C ILE A 537 12.12 -33.67 12.65
N THR A 538 12.76 -34.76 13.08
CA THR A 538 13.96 -34.77 13.93
C THR A 538 15.27 -35.02 13.19
N ASP A 539 15.21 -35.52 11.95
CA ASP A 539 16.35 -35.81 11.06
C ASP A 539 15.84 -35.70 9.62
N PRO A 540 16.54 -35.04 8.68
CA PRO A 540 17.77 -34.24 8.86
C PRO A 540 17.54 -32.93 9.67
N GLU A 541 18.63 -32.34 10.20
CA GLU A 541 18.58 -30.99 10.80
C GLU A 541 17.95 -30.02 9.78
N GLN A 542 16.95 -29.25 10.20
CA GLN A 542 16.12 -28.38 9.34
C GLN A 542 16.87 -27.20 8.70
N HIS A 543 18.20 -27.15 8.81
CA HIS A 543 19.05 -26.02 8.44
C HIS A 543 20.14 -26.35 7.40
N ALA A 544 20.27 -27.60 6.95
CA ALA A 544 21.31 -28.00 5.99
C ALA A 544 20.70 -28.36 4.61
N PRO A 545 20.33 -27.36 3.78
CA PRO A 545 19.82 -27.64 2.45
C PRO A 545 20.88 -28.27 1.56
N ARG A 546 22.18 -28.03 1.79
CA ARG A 546 23.29 -28.63 1.03
C ARG A 546 23.90 -29.81 1.78
N ILE A 547 23.78 -31.01 1.22
CA ILE A 547 24.35 -32.23 1.83
C ILE A 547 25.81 -32.44 1.39
N THR A 548 26.56 -33.25 2.13
CA THR A 548 27.96 -33.54 1.80
C THR A 548 28.07 -34.23 0.43
N LYS A 549 28.99 -33.76 -0.43
CA LYS A 549 29.22 -34.35 -1.76
C LYS A 549 29.52 -35.85 -1.65
N GLY A 550 28.86 -36.65 -2.49
CA GLY A 550 28.94 -38.12 -2.48
C GLY A 550 27.93 -38.81 -1.56
N THR A 551 27.12 -38.08 -0.80
CA THR A 551 26.01 -38.67 -0.03
C THR A 551 24.90 -39.16 -0.96
N THR A 552 24.52 -40.43 -0.87
CA THR A 552 23.54 -41.08 -1.78
C THR A 552 22.18 -41.32 -1.15
N SER A 553 22.02 -41.08 0.15
CA SER A 553 20.73 -41.23 0.84
C SER A 553 20.66 -40.35 2.09
N ILE A 554 19.43 -40.02 2.50
CA ILE A 554 19.14 -39.24 3.70
C ILE A 554 18.05 -39.90 4.50
N SER A 555 18.17 -39.89 5.84
CA SER A 555 17.15 -40.45 6.72
C SER A 555 16.19 -39.36 7.18
N PHE A 556 14.90 -39.62 7.04
CA PHE A 556 13.84 -38.79 7.60
C PHE A 556 13.23 -39.48 8.80
N LYS A 557 13.36 -38.89 9.98
CA LYS A 557 12.80 -39.40 11.25
C LYS A 557 11.89 -38.38 11.86
N GLY A 558 10.80 -38.82 12.47
CA GLY A 558 9.86 -37.91 13.09
C GLY A 558 8.75 -38.62 13.84
N THR A 559 7.80 -37.82 14.30
CA THR A 559 6.57 -38.30 14.94
C THR A 559 5.37 -37.46 14.49
N THR A 560 4.19 -38.08 14.46
CA THR A 560 2.93 -37.40 14.13
C THR A 560 1.74 -38.05 14.84
N ASP A 561 0.79 -37.23 15.27
CA ASP A 561 -0.51 -37.65 15.82
C ASP A 561 -1.66 -37.54 14.80
N ALA A 562 -1.33 -37.17 13.56
CA ALA A 562 -2.28 -36.93 12.50
C ALA A 562 -3.11 -38.18 12.19
N ASN A 563 -4.34 -37.97 11.73
CA ASN A 563 -5.19 -39.06 11.24
C ASN A 563 -4.63 -39.64 9.93
N GLN A 564 -4.06 -38.77 9.09
CA GLN A 564 -3.33 -39.16 7.89
C GLN A 564 -2.03 -38.39 7.83
N ALA A 565 -0.92 -39.10 7.61
CA ALA A 565 0.36 -38.47 7.34
C ALA A 565 1.14 -39.27 6.30
N GLN A 566 1.97 -38.57 5.54
CA GLN A 566 2.80 -39.17 4.51
C GLN A 566 4.07 -38.36 4.24
N LEU A 567 5.11 -39.04 3.78
CA LEU A 567 6.31 -38.44 3.19
C LEU A 567 6.27 -38.65 1.68
N THR A 568 6.55 -37.60 0.90
CA THR A 568 6.58 -37.67 -0.57
C THR A 568 7.89 -37.12 -1.10
N GLN A 569 8.58 -37.89 -1.95
CA GLN A 569 9.77 -37.46 -2.69
C GLN A 569 9.45 -37.41 -4.19
N GLY A 570 9.43 -36.21 -4.77
CA GLY A 570 9.13 -36.06 -6.20
C GLY A 570 7.74 -36.58 -6.57
N ASP A 571 7.69 -37.11 -7.78
CA ASP A 571 6.64 -37.97 -8.33
C ASP A 571 6.93 -39.47 -8.10
N ARG A 572 7.99 -39.82 -7.36
CA ARG A 572 8.52 -41.18 -7.31
C ARG A 572 7.87 -42.05 -6.24
N SER A 573 7.67 -41.49 -5.04
CA SER A 573 7.24 -42.29 -3.89
C SER A 573 6.48 -41.46 -2.87
N THR A 574 5.33 -41.97 -2.47
CA THR A 574 4.55 -41.52 -1.31
C THR A 574 4.50 -42.64 -0.30
N ILE A 575 4.96 -42.35 0.92
CA ILE A 575 5.08 -43.33 2.01
C ILE A 575 4.15 -42.87 3.14
N PRO A 576 3.09 -43.61 3.48
CA PRO A 576 2.26 -43.29 4.63
C PRO A 576 3.08 -43.46 5.92
N VAL A 577 2.90 -42.54 6.86
CA VAL A 577 3.57 -42.54 8.18
C VAL A 577 2.55 -42.31 9.30
N SER A 578 2.83 -42.78 10.50
CA SER A 578 1.96 -42.63 11.68
C SER A 578 2.77 -42.84 12.95
N GLY A 579 2.47 -42.10 14.02
CA GLY A 579 3.25 -42.17 15.25
C GLY A 579 4.72 -41.88 14.95
N ASP A 580 5.63 -42.62 15.58
CA ASP A 580 7.06 -42.53 15.29
C ASP A 580 7.40 -43.20 13.95
N PHE A 581 8.10 -42.50 13.06
CA PHE A 581 8.50 -43.00 11.75
C PHE A 581 9.98 -42.77 11.47
N SER A 582 10.54 -43.65 10.62
CA SER A 582 11.88 -43.52 10.07
C SER A 582 11.89 -44.08 8.66
N ASN A 583 12.24 -43.23 7.69
CA ASN A 583 12.36 -43.59 6.28
C ASN A 583 13.70 -43.14 5.74
N VAL A 584 14.15 -43.75 4.65
CA VAL A 584 15.40 -43.39 3.97
C VAL A 584 15.05 -43.09 2.52
N PHE A 585 15.43 -41.91 2.05
CA PHE A 585 15.27 -41.49 0.66
C PHE A 585 16.61 -41.56 -0.05
N SER A 586 16.63 -42.18 -1.24
CA SER A 586 17.78 -42.09 -2.13
C SER A 586 17.87 -40.70 -2.72
N LEU A 587 19.09 -40.18 -2.81
CA LEU A 587 19.39 -38.87 -3.36
C LEU A 587 19.96 -39.04 -4.77
N SER A 588 19.53 -38.19 -5.69
CA SER A 588 20.24 -37.93 -6.93
C SER A 588 20.95 -36.59 -6.85
N ILE A 589 22.05 -36.44 -7.60
CA ILE A 589 22.69 -35.13 -7.80
C ILE A 589 21.63 -34.09 -8.20
N GLY A 590 21.69 -32.90 -7.60
CA GLY A 590 20.69 -31.84 -7.75
C GLY A 590 19.71 -31.75 -6.59
N LEU A 591 18.54 -31.17 -6.86
CA LEU A 591 17.46 -30.99 -5.88
C LEU A 591 16.71 -32.30 -5.64
N ASN A 592 16.44 -32.59 -4.37
CA ASN A 592 15.69 -33.78 -3.95
C ASN A 592 14.53 -33.36 -3.04
N PRO A 593 13.50 -32.68 -3.56
CA PRO A 593 12.43 -32.14 -2.75
C PRO A 593 11.65 -33.27 -2.06
N ILE A 594 11.55 -33.19 -0.73
CA ILE A 594 10.82 -34.11 0.11
C ILE A 594 9.80 -33.28 0.88
N SER A 595 8.52 -33.66 0.80
CA SER A 595 7.46 -33.04 1.59
C SER A 595 6.95 -34.02 2.64
N ALA A 596 6.74 -33.53 3.85
CA ALA A 596 6.03 -34.23 4.90
C ALA A 596 4.67 -33.57 5.08
N TYR A 597 3.62 -34.37 4.98
CA TYR A 597 2.23 -33.94 5.06
C TYR A 597 1.56 -34.62 6.24
N ALA A 598 0.81 -33.85 7.02
CA ALA A 598 -0.01 -34.33 8.12
C ALA A 598 -1.38 -33.66 8.11
N GLU A 599 -2.45 -34.44 8.25
CA GLU A 599 -3.84 -33.98 8.25
C GLU A 599 -4.60 -34.48 9.49
N SER A 600 -5.31 -33.55 10.12
CA SER A 600 -6.19 -33.81 11.27
C SER A 600 -7.58 -34.30 10.83
N ASN A 601 -8.42 -34.70 11.79
CA ASN A 601 -9.81 -35.11 11.51
C ASN A 601 -10.70 -33.98 10.94
N SER A 602 -10.35 -32.72 11.21
CA SER A 602 -11.02 -31.54 10.67
C SER A 602 -10.49 -31.13 9.29
N ASN A 603 -9.54 -31.89 8.73
CA ASN A 603 -8.82 -31.60 7.49
C ASN A 603 -7.91 -30.36 7.56
N ASN A 604 -7.55 -29.91 8.77
CA ASN A 604 -6.46 -28.96 8.94
C ASN A 604 -5.12 -29.68 8.74
N GLN A 605 -4.18 -29.02 8.07
CA GLN A 605 -2.97 -29.64 7.55
C GLN A 605 -1.70 -28.90 8.00
N VAL A 606 -0.65 -29.67 8.27
CA VAL A 606 0.74 -29.19 8.39
C VAL A 606 1.54 -29.79 7.24
N VAL A 607 2.28 -28.95 6.51
CA VAL A 607 3.13 -29.36 5.40
C VAL A 607 4.55 -28.83 5.62
N ASP A 608 5.51 -29.73 5.79
CA ASP A 608 6.94 -29.38 5.81
C ASP A 608 7.57 -29.71 4.47
N SER A 609 8.32 -28.77 3.90
CA SER A 609 9.01 -28.91 2.61
C SER A 609 10.52 -28.85 2.81
N PHE A 610 11.20 -29.92 2.48
CA PHE A 610 12.66 -30.06 2.56
C PHE A 610 13.23 -30.12 1.17
N ASN A 611 14.25 -29.31 0.88
CA ASN A 611 14.93 -29.30 -0.42
C ASN A 611 16.42 -29.69 -0.30
N PRO A 612 16.77 -30.92 0.11
CA PRO A 612 18.15 -31.40 0.06
C PRO A 612 18.75 -31.26 -1.34
N ILE A 613 19.93 -30.63 -1.39
CA ILE A 613 20.75 -30.40 -2.56
C ILE A 613 21.94 -31.33 -2.47
N SER A 614 22.04 -32.27 -3.41
CA SER A 614 23.16 -33.19 -3.54
C SER A 614 24.21 -32.60 -4.48
N PRO A 615 25.41 -32.22 -3.99
CA PRO A 615 26.42 -31.62 -4.83
C PRO A 615 27.01 -32.60 -5.84
N GLY A 616 27.26 -32.12 -7.06
CA GLY A 616 27.93 -32.86 -8.13
C GLY A 616 27.40 -32.56 -9.52
N VAL A 617 27.78 -33.41 -10.49
CA VAL A 617 27.37 -33.28 -11.90
C VAL A 617 26.41 -34.40 -12.29
N LYS A 618 25.30 -34.05 -12.96
CA LYS A 618 24.31 -35.00 -13.47
C LYS A 618 24.10 -34.82 -14.97
N ARG A 619 24.36 -35.88 -15.73
CA ARG A 619 24.12 -35.89 -17.17
C ARG A 619 22.69 -36.31 -17.50
N LEU A 620 21.98 -35.45 -18.23
CA LEU A 620 20.66 -35.66 -18.80
C LEU A 620 20.80 -35.85 -20.32
N GLY A 621 21.35 -37.01 -20.71
CA GLY A 621 21.53 -37.41 -22.11
C GLY A 621 20.31 -38.15 -22.68
N GLY A 622 20.46 -38.68 -23.88
CA GLY A 622 19.47 -39.54 -24.53
C GLY A 622 19.93 -39.90 -25.94
N ASN A 623 19.57 -41.08 -26.43
CA ASN A 623 19.97 -41.52 -27.78
C ASN A 623 19.32 -40.68 -28.89
N THR A 624 18.25 -39.93 -28.57
CA THR A 624 17.58 -39.00 -29.48
C THR A 624 17.22 -37.70 -28.75
N PRO A 625 16.97 -36.59 -29.48
CA PRO A 625 16.49 -35.34 -28.89
C PRO A 625 15.20 -35.48 -28.06
N GLU A 626 14.28 -36.34 -28.49
CA GLU A 626 13.02 -36.63 -27.80
C GLU A 626 13.29 -37.31 -26.46
N ALA A 627 14.12 -38.35 -26.45
CA ALA A 627 14.51 -39.05 -25.22
C ALA A 627 15.22 -38.11 -24.23
N MET A 628 16.07 -37.22 -24.72
CA MET A 628 16.69 -36.17 -23.90
C MET A 628 15.65 -35.21 -23.33
N SER A 629 14.67 -34.74 -24.12
CA SER A 629 13.59 -33.87 -23.62
C SER A 629 12.73 -34.55 -22.56
N VAL A 630 12.50 -35.86 -22.69
CA VAL A 630 11.82 -36.68 -21.68
C VAL A 630 12.65 -36.78 -20.40
N ASN A 631 13.95 -37.01 -20.48
CA ASN A 631 14.81 -37.08 -19.30
C ASN A 631 14.87 -35.72 -18.57
N VAL A 632 14.88 -34.60 -19.30
CA VAL A 632 14.77 -33.26 -18.70
C VAL A 632 13.41 -33.02 -18.06
N SER A 633 12.31 -33.47 -18.69
CA SER A 633 10.95 -33.42 -18.11
C SER A 633 10.84 -34.21 -16.80
N GLN A 634 11.45 -35.39 -16.74
CA GLN A 634 11.50 -36.21 -15.53
C GLN A 634 12.31 -35.51 -14.43
N GLU A 635 13.42 -34.85 -14.77
CA GLU A 635 14.18 -34.06 -13.79
C GLU A 635 13.38 -32.85 -13.26
N LEU A 636 12.70 -32.15 -14.18
CA LEU A 636 11.86 -30.99 -13.87
C LEU A 636 10.75 -31.35 -12.87
N THR A 637 10.06 -32.46 -13.13
CA THR A 637 8.95 -32.93 -12.29
C THR A 637 9.43 -33.48 -10.95
N GLN A 638 10.56 -34.19 -10.93
CA GLN A 638 11.19 -34.62 -9.68
C GLN A 638 11.65 -33.47 -8.80
N SER A 639 12.04 -32.34 -9.40
CA SER A 639 12.54 -31.16 -8.67
C SER A 639 11.44 -30.24 -8.12
N SER A 640 10.15 -30.43 -8.48
CA SER A 640 9.08 -29.49 -8.12
C SER A 640 8.00 -30.02 -7.17
N ASN A 641 7.81 -31.34 -7.02
CA ASN A 641 6.67 -31.93 -6.28
C ASN A 641 5.28 -31.40 -6.72
N GLN A 642 5.16 -30.78 -7.90
CA GLN A 642 3.92 -30.18 -8.40
C GLN A 642 3.34 -30.99 -9.55
N LYS A 643 2.00 -31.12 -9.59
CA LYS A 643 1.30 -31.70 -10.76
C LYS A 643 1.56 -30.81 -11.97
N VAL A 644 1.99 -31.41 -13.08
CA VAL A 644 2.12 -30.71 -14.35
C VAL A 644 0.74 -30.45 -14.94
N GLN A 645 0.37 -29.18 -15.07
CA GLN A 645 -0.91 -28.78 -15.69
C GLN A 645 -0.80 -28.68 -17.21
N THR A 646 0.34 -28.16 -17.70
CA THR A 646 0.57 -27.89 -19.13
C THR A 646 1.83 -28.58 -19.61
N VAL A 647 1.81 -29.09 -20.85
CA VAL A 647 3.00 -29.54 -21.58
C VAL A 647 3.18 -28.70 -22.84
N TYR A 648 4.40 -28.22 -23.07
CA TYR A 648 4.77 -27.55 -24.33
C TYR A 648 5.37 -28.57 -25.29
N LEU A 649 4.88 -28.58 -26.53
CA LEU A 649 5.28 -29.54 -27.54
C LEU A 649 5.75 -28.82 -28.81
N THR A 650 6.94 -29.18 -29.29
CA THR A 650 7.41 -28.77 -30.63
C THR A 650 8.16 -29.90 -31.31
N SER A 651 8.53 -29.73 -32.57
CA SER A 651 9.34 -30.74 -33.25
C SER A 651 10.83 -30.56 -33.06
N ASN A 652 11.54 -31.68 -33.11
CA ASN A 652 13.00 -31.77 -33.08
C ASN A 652 13.73 -31.05 -34.26
N ARG A 653 12.97 -30.45 -35.20
CA ARG A 653 13.47 -29.67 -36.36
C ARG A 653 13.09 -28.18 -36.30
N ALA A 654 12.21 -27.75 -35.39
CA ALA A 654 11.59 -26.43 -35.40
C ALA A 654 12.21 -25.45 -34.38
N TRP A 655 13.52 -25.18 -34.51
CA TRP A 655 14.29 -24.41 -33.52
C TRP A 655 13.73 -23.02 -33.20
N VAL A 656 13.27 -22.26 -34.20
CA VAL A 656 12.91 -20.83 -34.00
C VAL A 656 11.72 -20.68 -33.06
N HIS A 657 10.71 -21.52 -33.26
CA HIS A 657 9.47 -21.45 -32.51
C HIS A 657 9.70 -21.89 -31.07
N GLY A 658 10.42 -23.01 -30.88
CA GLY A 658 10.72 -23.55 -29.56
C GLY A 658 11.47 -22.59 -28.65
N LEU A 659 12.54 -21.92 -29.13
CA LEU A 659 13.43 -21.16 -28.25
C LEU A 659 12.72 -19.96 -27.63
N SER A 660 11.89 -19.28 -28.42
CA SER A 660 11.07 -18.16 -27.93
C SER A 660 9.97 -18.58 -26.96
N ALA A 661 9.57 -19.85 -26.96
CA ALA A 661 8.51 -20.38 -26.10
C ALA A 661 9.01 -20.83 -24.72
N VAL A 662 10.32 -21.05 -24.56
CA VAL A 662 10.90 -21.48 -23.28
C VAL A 662 10.52 -20.53 -22.13
N PRO A 663 10.64 -19.18 -22.24
CA PRO A 663 10.27 -18.32 -21.12
C PRO A 663 8.80 -18.44 -20.69
N LEU A 664 7.89 -18.71 -21.63
CA LEU A 664 6.48 -18.93 -21.32
C LEU A 664 6.27 -20.30 -20.64
N ALA A 665 6.91 -21.36 -21.16
CA ALA A 665 6.87 -22.69 -20.54
C ALA A 665 7.42 -22.65 -19.12
N SER A 666 8.52 -21.92 -18.91
CA SER A 666 9.15 -21.70 -17.61
C SER A 666 8.24 -20.92 -16.64
N LEU A 667 7.59 -19.84 -17.11
CA LEU A 667 6.62 -19.10 -16.31
C LEU A 667 5.44 -19.99 -15.84
N GLU A 668 5.08 -20.99 -16.64
CA GLU A 668 4.04 -21.98 -16.30
C GLU A 668 4.60 -23.25 -15.60
N LYS A 669 5.91 -23.30 -15.33
CA LYS A 669 6.62 -24.47 -14.77
C LYS A 669 6.34 -25.77 -15.56
N ALA A 670 6.17 -25.63 -16.87
CA ALA A 670 5.72 -26.68 -17.77
C ALA A 670 6.90 -27.36 -18.49
N PRO A 671 6.92 -28.70 -18.61
CA PRO A 671 7.91 -29.41 -19.43
C PRO A 671 7.83 -29.00 -20.91
N PHE A 672 9.00 -28.91 -21.55
CA PHE A 672 9.14 -28.71 -22.99
C PHE A 672 9.58 -30.01 -23.67
N LEU A 673 8.64 -30.69 -24.33
CA LEU A 673 8.89 -31.96 -25.01
C LEU A 673 9.13 -31.76 -26.51
N LEU A 674 9.98 -32.62 -27.05
CA LEU A 674 10.26 -32.70 -28.49
C LEU A 674 9.57 -33.93 -29.09
N THR A 675 9.21 -33.84 -30.37
CA THR A 675 8.70 -34.97 -31.16
C THR A 675 9.15 -34.91 -32.62
N ASP A 676 8.90 -35.97 -33.38
CA ASP A 676 8.99 -35.92 -34.84
C ASP A 676 7.89 -35.00 -35.43
N PRO A 677 8.15 -34.28 -36.55
CA PRO A 677 7.16 -33.37 -37.13
C PRO A 677 5.83 -34.02 -37.55
N GLU A 678 5.86 -35.30 -37.96
CA GLU A 678 4.71 -35.97 -38.56
C GLU A 678 3.88 -36.73 -37.52
N THR A 679 4.52 -37.31 -36.50
CA THR A 679 3.88 -38.19 -35.49
C THR A 679 4.46 -38.03 -34.08
N LEU A 680 3.69 -38.36 -33.03
CA LEU A 680 4.22 -38.41 -31.66
C LEU A 680 5.22 -39.55 -31.53
N SER A 681 6.46 -39.22 -31.18
CA SER A 681 7.46 -40.23 -30.87
C SER A 681 6.99 -41.08 -29.68
N SER A 682 7.31 -42.38 -29.67
CA SER A 682 6.85 -43.29 -28.63
C SER A 682 7.30 -42.87 -27.23
N VAL A 683 8.51 -42.29 -27.10
CA VAL A 683 9.02 -41.78 -25.82
C VAL A 683 8.29 -40.51 -25.38
N THR A 684 7.97 -39.61 -26.30
CA THR A 684 7.19 -38.39 -26.01
C THR A 684 5.77 -38.74 -25.59
N LYS A 685 5.15 -39.71 -26.28
CA LYS A 685 3.82 -40.20 -25.97
C LYS A 685 3.76 -40.77 -24.55
N ALA A 686 4.70 -41.65 -24.20
CA ALA A 686 4.77 -42.25 -22.88
C ALA A 686 4.98 -41.19 -21.77
N GLU A 687 5.77 -40.16 -22.05
CA GLU A 687 5.97 -39.06 -21.09
C GLU A 687 4.70 -38.21 -20.91
N ILE A 688 3.97 -37.89 -21.98
CA ILE A 688 2.68 -37.18 -21.85
C ILE A 688 1.67 -38.03 -21.05
N GLU A 689 1.63 -39.35 -21.26
CA GLU A 689 0.80 -40.27 -20.46
C GLU A 689 1.20 -40.27 -18.98
N ARG A 690 2.51 -40.28 -18.69
CA ARG A 690 3.05 -40.21 -17.34
C ARG A 690 2.69 -38.89 -16.63
N LEU A 691 2.82 -37.78 -17.35
CA LEU A 691 2.53 -36.44 -16.84
C LEU A 691 1.04 -36.19 -16.66
N ASN A 692 0.19 -36.83 -17.48
CA ASN A 692 -1.26 -36.67 -17.52
C ASN A 692 -1.70 -35.18 -17.42
N PRO A 693 -1.25 -34.31 -18.35
CA PRO A 693 -1.49 -32.89 -18.27
C PRO A 693 -2.94 -32.55 -18.59
N ASP A 694 -3.43 -31.44 -18.02
CA ASP A 694 -4.76 -30.92 -18.34
C ASP A 694 -4.76 -30.21 -19.71
N LYS A 695 -3.58 -29.75 -20.17
CA LYS A 695 -3.40 -28.98 -21.40
C LYS A 695 -2.11 -29.32 -22.16
N VAL A 696 -2.16 -29.31 -23.49
CA VAL A 696 -0.97 -29.34 -24.35
C VAL A 696 -0.92 -28.09 -25.24
N VAL A 697 0.21 -27.38 -25.22
CA VAL A 697 0.48 -26.21 -26.06
C VAL A 697 1.48 -26.58 -27.15
N ILE A 698 1.01 -26.61 -28.40
CA ILE A 698 1.82 -26.86 -29.59
C ILE A 698 2.46 -25.54 -30.05
N ILE A 699 3.77 -25.55 -30.19
CA ILE A 699 4.56 -24.41 -30.64
C ILE A 699 5.00 -24.61 -32.09
N GLY A 700 4.54 -23.71 -32.97
CA GLY A 700 4.83 -23.71 -34.40
C GLY A 700 3.64 -24.17 -35.26
N GLY A 701 3.72 -23.86 -36.56
CA GLY A 701 2.67 -24.18 -37.54
C GLY A 701 2.58 -25.68 -37.84
N THR A 702 1.64 -26.05 -38.72
CA THR A 702 1.40 -27.46 -39.10
C THR A 702 2.57 -28.11 -39.84
N GLY A 703 3.47 -27.33 -40.45
CA GLY A 703 4.72 -27.84 -41.02
C GLY A 703 5.82 -28.12 -39.97
N SER A 704 5.65 -27.66 -38.73
CA SER A 704 6.53 -27.97 -37.61
C SER A 704 6.02 -29.15 -36.81
N VAL A 705 4.73 -29.14 -36.46
CA VAL A 705 4.03 -30.24 -35.78
C VAL A 705 2.73 -30.46 -36.52
N SER A 706 2.57 -31.62 -37.15
CA SER A 706 1.46 -31.94 -38.05
C SER A 706 0.09 -31.71 -37.40
N SER A 707 -0.93 -31.50 -38.22
CA SER A 707 -2.32 -31.47 -37.73
C SER A 707 -2.80 -32.83 -37.23
N THR A 708 -2.15 -33.93 -37.64
CA THR A 708 -2.45 -35.29 -37.18
C THR A 708 -2.16 -35.43 -35.69
N ILE A 709 -1.01 -34.93 -35.23
CA ILE A 709 -0.66 -34.91 -33.80
C ILE A 709 -1.72 -34.13 -32.99
N GLU A 710 -2.11 -32.95 -33.47
CA GLU A 710 -3.07 -32.05 -32.81
C GLU A 710 -4.50 -32.61 -32.78
N LYS A 711 -4.98 -33.19 -33.89
CA LYS A 711 -6.39 -33.54 -34.08
C LYS A 711 -6.71 -35.00 -33.82
N GLU A 712 -5.70 -35.88 -33.85
CA GLU A 712 -5.90 -37.33 -33.74
C GLU A 712 -5.11 -37.92 -32.58
N GLU A 713 -3.78 -37.74 -32.55
CA GLU A 713 -2.94 -38.45 -31.59
C GLU A 713 -3.11 -37.95 -30.14
N LEU A 714 -3.08 -36.63 -29.90
CA LEU A 714 -3.27 -36.06 -28.56
C LEU A 714 -4.71 -36.29 -28.02
N PRO A 715 -5.79 -36.07 -28.80
CA PRO A 715 -7.14 -36.41 -28.35
C PRO A 715 -7.35 -37.90 -28.06
N ALA A 716 -6.71 -38.79 -28.81
CA ALA A 716 -6.77 -40.23 -28.56
C ALA A 716 -6.13 -40.62 -27.21
N MET A 717 -5.27 -39.77 -26.64
CA MET A 717 -4.69 -39.92 -25.30
C MET A 717 -5.59 -39.33 -24.20
N GLY A 718 -6.76 -38.79 -24.55
CA GLY A 718 -7.69 -38.15 -23.61
C GLY A 718 -7.43 -36.67 -23.35
N ILE A 719 -6.47 -36.05 -24.05
CA ILE A 719 -6.18 -34.62 -23.91
C ILE A 719 -7.24 -33.82 -24.66
N GLN A 720 -8.05 -33.05 -23.92
CA GLN A 720 -9.14 -32.26 -24.50
C GLN A 720 -8.76 -30.80 -24.76
N ASN A 721 -7.85 -30.24 -23.96
CA ASN A 721 -7.41 -28.85 -24.09
C ASN A 721 -6.09 -28.78 -24.86
N ILE A 722 -6.19 -28.56 -26.17
CA ILE A 722 -5.03 -28.44 -27.06
C ILE A 722 -5.03 -27.04 -27.66
N GLU A 723 -3.94 -26.30 -27.45
CA GLU A 723 -3.72 -24.97 -28.00
C GLU A 723 -2.54 -24.99 -28.96
N ARG A 724 -2.63 -24.26 -30.08
CA ARG A 724 -1.49 -24.03 -30.96
C ARG A 724 -1.13 -22.54 -31.00
N ILE A 725 0.14 -22.24 -30.72
CA ILE A 725 0.71 -20.89 -30.89
C ILE A 725 1.62 -20.93 -32.13
N ALA A 726 1.15 -20.30 -33.20
CA ALA A 726 1.85 -20.28 -34.48
C ALA A 726 1.56 -18.99 -35.26
N GLY A 727 2.62 -18.32 -35.69
CA GLY A 727 2.55 -17.23 -36.67
C GLY A 727 2.81 -17.72 -38.10
N THR A 728 2.57 -16.86 -39.09
CA THR A 728 2.78 -17.20 -40.52
C THR A 728 4.26 -17.31 -40.87
N THR A 729 5.11 -16.53 -40.20
CA THR A 729 6.56 -16.58 -40.31
C THR A 729 7.21 -16.84 -38.95
N ARG A 730 8.52 -17.13 -38.99
CA ARG A 730 9.35 -17.30 -37.80
C ARG A 730 9.45 -16.04 -36.92
N TYR A 731 9.12 -14.88 -37.47
CA TYR A 731 9.15 -13.60 -36.75
C TYR A 731 7.82 -13.29 -36.04
N ASP A 732 6.74 -13.99 -36.40
CA ASP A 732 5.40 -13.70 -35.87
C ASP A 732 5.07 -14.51 -34.61
N THR A 733 5.64 -15.71 -34.48
CA THR A 733 5.41 -16.56 -33.29
C THR A 733 5.98 -15.94 -32.00
N PRO A 734 7.21 -15.38 -31.97
CA PRO A 734 7.77 -14.85 -30.74
C PRO A 734 6.97 -13.68 -30.12
N PRO A 735 6.49 -12.67 -30.87
CA PRO A 735 5.55 -11.67 -30.37
C PRO A 735 4.27 -12.25 -29.74
N MET A 736 3.69 -13.29 -30.34
CA MET A 736 2.48 -13.94 -29.80
C MET A 736 2.75 -14.63 -28.45
N ILE A 737 3.95 -15.21 -28.28
CA ILE A 737 4.39 -15.77 -27.01
C ILE A 737 4.63 -14.66 -26.00
N GLY A 738 5.30 -13.57 -26.41
CA GLY A 738 5.51 -12.40 -25.57
C GLY A 738 4.20 -11.83 -25.03
N ASP A 739 3.15 -11.77 -25.85
CA ASP A 739 1.82 -11.31 -25.43
C ASP A 739 1.25 -12.17 -24.29
N ARG A 740 1.48 -13.48 -24.32
CA ARG A 740 1.06 -14.40 -23.26
C ARG A 740 1.87 -14.22 -21.98
N ILE A 741 3.18 -13.99 -22.09
CA ILE A 741 4.04 -13.69 -20.94
C ILE A 741 3.53 -12.41 -20.25
N TYR A 742 3.33 -11.32 -20.99
CA TYR A 742 2.83 -10.06 -20.43
C TYR A 742 1.45 -10.22 -19.76
N SER A 743 0.56 -11.04 -20.33
CA SER A 743 -0.78 -11.28 -19.74
C SER A 743 -0.76 -12.00 -18.39
N LYS A 744 0.35 -12.65 -18.04
CA LYS A 744 0.53 -13.43 -16.82
C LYS A 744 1.34 -12.71 -15.74
N LEU A 745 1.95 -11.57 -16.06
CA LEU A 745 2.71 -10.77 -15.12
C LEU A 745 1.83 -9.67 -14.50
N SER A 746 2.10 -9.30 -13.26
CA SER A 746 1.40 -8.20 -12.59
C SER A 746 1.59 -6.88 -13.36
N PRO A 747 0.56 -6.00 -13.45
CA PRO A 747 0.64 -4.74 -14.18
C PRO A 747 1.79 -3.81 -13.74
N ASP A 748 2.21 -3.90 -12.48
CA ASP A 748 3.29 -3.07 -11.91
C ASP A 748 4.70 -3.58 -12.29
N LYS A 749 4.79 -4.76 -12.92
CA LYS A 749 6.06 -5.35 -13.38
C LYS A 749 6.21 -5.12 -14.87
N VAL A 750 7.07 -4.16 -15.24
CA VAL A 750 7.46 -3.90 -16.63
C VAL A 750 8.64 -4.81 -17.00
N PRO A 751 8.45 -5.89 -17.79
CA PRO A 751 9.54 -6.80 -18.11
C PRO A 751 10.43 -6.23 -19.23
N SER A 752 11.70 -6.60 -19.21
CA SER A 752 12.62 -6.35 -20.33
C SER A 752 12.42 -7.40 -21.44
N VAL A 753 13.05 -7.19 -22.58
CA VAL A 753 12.98 -8.10 -23.74
C VAL A 753 14.38 -8.41 -24.25
N PHE A 754 14.59 -9.64 -24.72
CA PHE A 754 15.78 -10.02 -25.47
C PHE A 754 15.51 -9.96 -26.97
N ILE A 755 16.45 -9.40 -27.73
CA ILE A 755 16.41 -9.36 -29.19
C ILE A 755 17.61 -10.09 -29.75
N ALA A 756 17.32 -11.10 -30.58
CA ALA A 756 18.33 -11.87 -31.31
C ALA A 756 18.03 -11.86 -32.82
N SER A 757 19.03 -12.28 -33.62
CA SER A 757 18.82 -12.48 -35.06
C SER A 757 17.91 -13.69 -35.28
N GLY A 758 16.88 -13.55 -36.12
CA GLY A 758 16.05 -14.67 -36.59
C GLY A 758 16.64 -15.42 -37.78
N GLU A 759 17.80 -14.98 -38.27
CA GLU A 759 18.50 -15.58 -39.41
C GLU A 759 19.47 -16.69 -38.96
N ASN A 760 20.02 -16.58 -37.73
CA ASN A 760 20.93 -17.54 -37.12
C ASN A 760 20.44 -17.97 -35.74
N PHE A 761 20.27 -19.28 -35.51
CA PHE A 761 19.71 -19.80 -34.26
C PHE A 761 20.66 -19.63 -33.07
N GLU A 762 21.95 -19.65 -33.36
CA GLU A 762 23.04 -19.62 -32.39
C GLU A 762 23.03 -18.37 -31.53
N ASP A 763 22.53 -17.26 -32.07
CA ASP A 763 22.46 -15.98 -31.39
C ASP A 763 21.39 -16.00 -30.29
N SER A 764 20.24 -16.61 -30.58
CA SER A 764 19.13 -16.75 -29.62
C SER A 764 19.42 -17.76 -28.51
N LEU A 765 20.25 -18.79 -28.78
CA LEU A 765 20.62 -19.80 -27.78
C LEU A 765 21.32 -19.20 -26.54
N SER A 766 22.02 -18.08 -26.73
CA SER A 766 22.84 -17.46 -25.68
C SER A 766 22.03 -16.90 -24.50
N VAL A 767 20.72 -16.74 -24.64
CA VAL A 767 19.87 -16.10 -23.63
C VAL A 767 18.67 -16.90 -23.20
N VAL A 768 18.45 -18.09 -23.74
CA VAL A 768 17.23 -18.88 -23.47
C VAL A 768 17.01 -19.10 -21.97
N SER A 769 18.07 -19.47 -21.25
CA SER A 769 18.02 -19.70 -19.80
C SER A 769 17.84 -18.40 -19.00
N ALA A 770 18.55 -17.33 -19.35
CA ALA A 770 18.37 -16.02 -18.71
C ALA A 770 16.95 -15.47 -18.93
N ALA A 771 16.43 -15.59 -20.15
CA ALA A 771 15.06 -15.22 -20.51
C ALA A 771 14.03 -16.03 -19.73
N ALA A 772 14.27 -17.33 -19.54
CA ALA A 772 13.44 -18.22 -18.75
C ALA A 772 13.39 -17.83 -17.26
N ASN A 773 14.53 -17.51 -16.65
CA ASN A 773 14.58 -17.11 -15.23
C ASN A 773 13.93 -15.75 -14.98
N LEU A 774 14.12 -14.83 -15.93
CA LEU A 774 13.65 -13.45 -15.80
C LEU A 774 12.21 -13.26 -16.31
N ASN A 775 11.65 -14.26 -16.96
CA ASN A 775 10.38 -14.20 -17.69
C ASN A 775 10.38 -13.09 -18.76
N PHE A 776 11.53 -12.91 -19.43
CA PHE A 776 11.67 -11.94 -20.51
C PHE A 776 11.37 -12.59 -21.85
N PRO A 777 10.49 -12.01 -22.68
CA PRO A 777 10.28 -12.52 -24.04
C PRO A 777 11.55 -12.43 -24.88
N ILE A 778 11.74 -13.42 -25.76
CA ILE A 778 12.77 -13.41 -26.80
C ILE A 778 12.10 -13.06 -28.11
N LEU A 779 12.48 -11.93 -28.70
CA LEU A 779 11.99 -11.47 -30.00
C LEU A 779 13.09 -11.58 -31.05
N LEU A 780 12.68 -11.64 -32.31
CA LEU A 780 13.58 -11.85 -33.43
C LEU A 780 13.53 -10.68 -34.42
N VAL A 781 14.69 -10.32 -34.94
CA VAL A 781 14.85 -9.33 -36.01
C VAL A 781 15.67 -9.90 -37.18
N LYS A 782 15.61 -9.25 -38.34
CA LYS A 782 16.50 -9.54 -39.48
C LYS A 782 17.79 -8.74 -39.33
N HIS A 783 18.81 -9.07 -40.13
CA HIS A 783 20.08 -8.32 -40.10
C HIS A 783 19.87 -6.81 -40.28
N ASP A 784 19.06 -6.41 -41.28
CA ASP A 784 18.88 -5.00 -41.67
C ASP A 784 17.46 -4.46 -41.47
N SER A 785 16.57 -5.20 -40.79
CA SER A 785 15.23 -4.70 -40.52
C SER A 785 14.55 -5.34 -39.32
N ILE A 786 13.71 -4.56 -38.65
CA ILE A 786 12.79 -5.06 -37.63
C ILE A 786 11.50 -5.53 -38.33
N PRO A 787 11.11 -6.81 -38.24
CA PRO A 787 9.84 -7.31 -38.74
C PRO A 787 8.64 -6.56 -38.13
N GLU A 788 7.55 -6.42 -38.89
CA GLU A 788 6.38 -5.64 -38.47
C GLU A 788 5.72 -6.20 -37.20
N SER A 789 5.65 -7.52 -37.06
CA SER A 789 5.12 -8.17 -35.85
C SER A 789 5.95 -7.86 -34.61
N THR A 790 7.28 -7.81 -34.73
CA THR A 790 8.19 -7.38 -33.65
C THR A 790 7.99 -5.90 -33.32
N LYS A 791 7.84 -5.01 -34.31
CA LYS A 791 7.55 -3.59 -34.06
C LYS A 791 6.23 -3.40 -33.32
N ASN A 792 5.17 -4.05 -33.80
CA ASN A 792 3.84 -3.95 -33.19
C ASN A 792 3.86 -4.38 -31.73
N PHE A 793 4.60 -5.44 -31.41
CA PHE A 793 4.78 -5.88 -30.02
C PHE A 793 5.48 -4.81 -29.17
N LEU A 794 6.60 -4.29 -29.65
CA LEU A 794 7.39 -3.27 -28.95
C LEU A 794 6.65 -1.92 -28.78
N GLN A 795 5.67 -1.63 -29.64
CA GLN A 795 4.81 -0.44 -29.51
C GLN A 795 3.63 -0.66 -28.57
N LYS A 796 3.11 -1.89 -28.53
CA LYS A 796 1.93 -2.26 -27.75
C LYS A 796 2.22 -2.30 -26.25
N HIS A 797 3.41 -2.73 -25.87
CA HIS A 797 3.80 -2.96 -24.47
C HIS A 797 4.81 -1.94 -23.99
N GLU A 798 4.74 -1.58 -22.71
CA GLU A 798 5.81 -0.84 -22.06
C GLU A 798 7.01 -1.77 -21.84
N ILE A 799 8.20 -1.38 -22.31
CA ILE A 799 9.40 -2.19 -22.29
C ILE A 799 10.40 -1.63 -21.26
N GLY A 800 10.88 -2.48 -20.35
CA GLY A 800 11.88 -2.06 -19.35
C GLY A 800 13.24 -1.76 -19.98
N THR A 801 13.88 -2.77 -20.55
CA THR A 801 15.14 -2.64 -21.31
C THR A 801 15.14 -3.64 -22.47
N ILE A 802 15.72 -3.25 -23.59
CA ILE A 802 15.92 -4.08 -24.78
C ILE A 802 17.37 -4.56 -24.77
N TYR A 803 17.57 -5.85 -24.50
CA TYR A 803 18.88 -6.49 -24.53
C TYR A 803 19.14 -7.10 -25.91
N ILE A 804 20.13 -6.58 -26.62
CA ILE A 804 20.52 -7.09 -27.94
C ILE A 804 21.63 -8.13 -27.75
N VAL A 805 21.43 -9.33 -28.28
CA VAL A 805 22.29 -10.49 -27.99
C VAL A 805 22.65 -11.27 -29.25
N GLY A 806 23.68 -12.11 -29.12
CA GLY A 806 24.26 -12.88 -30.23
C GLY A 806 25.66 -12.40 -30.63
N LYS A 807 26.12 -12.83 -31.80
CA LYS A 807 27.40 -12.39 -32.35
C LYS A 807 27.37 -10.93 -32.76
N GLU A 808 28.52 -10.28 -32.63
CA GLU A 808 28.77 -8.97 -33.25
C GLU A 808 28.46 -9.03 -34.76
N ASN A 809 27.80 -7.99 -35.28
CA ASN A 809 27.30 -7.89 -36.67
C ASN A 809 26.14 -8.81 -37.07
N ALA A 810 25.57 -9.65 -36.20
CA ALA A 810 24.37 -10.43 -36.55
C ALA A 810 23.15 -9.51 -36.83
N ILE A 811 23.10 -8.38 -36.14
CA ILE A 811 22.10 -7.32 -36.28
C ILE A 811 22.86 -6.04 -36.64
N SER A 812 22.47 -5.32 -37.70
CA SER A 812 23.18 -4.12 -38.13
C SER A 812 22.98 -2.97 -37.14
N ASN A 813 23.95 -2.04 -37.09
CA ASN A 813 23.86 -0.88 -36.19
C ASN A 813 22.65 0.01 -36.50
N SER A 814 22.13 -0.02 -37.74
CA SER A 814 20.89 0.66 -38.09
C SER A 814 19.71 0.09 -37.31
N VAL A 815 19.60 -1.24 -37.23
CA VAL A 815 18.53 -1.89 -36.47
C VAL A 815 18.68 -1.62 -34.97
N VAL A 816 19.91 -1.61 -34.45
CA VAL A 816 20.20 -1.23 -33.05
C VAL A 816 19.72 0.20 -32.75
N GLU A 817 19.96 1.14 -33.66
CA GLU A 817 19.50 2.52 -33.50
C GLU A 817 17.97 2.62 -33.60
N ASP A 818 17.35 1.91 -34.54
CA ASP A 818 15.90 1.86 -34.68
C ASP A 818 15.21 1.32 -33.42
N LEU A 819 15.83 0.36 -32.72
CA LEU A 819 15.32 -0.24 -31.50
C LEU A 819 15.24 0.75 -30.32
N LYS A 820 16.10 1.78 -30.29
CA LYS A 820 16.07 2.82 -29.24
C LYS A 820 14.78 3.65 -29.23
N ASN A 821 14.03 3.62 -30.33
CA ASN A 821 12.72 4.28 -30.40
C ASN A 821 11.64 3.57 -29.57
N TYR A 822 11.90 2.34 -29.11
CA TYR A 822 10.93 1.54 -28.35
C TYR A 822 11.29 1.37 -26.87
N GLY A 823 12.47 1.80 -26.44
CA GLY A 823 12.89 1.71 -25.04
C GLY A 823 14.41 1.83 -24.86
N PRO A 824 14.90 1.80 -23.60
CA PRO A 824 16.34 1.73 -23.30
C PRO A 824 16.96 0.49 -23.94
N VAL A 825 18.10 0.64 -24.62
CA VAL A 825 18.79 -0.45 -25.31
C VAL A 825 20.14 -0.72 -24.66
N GLU A 826 20.42 -1.99 -24.38
CA GLU A 826 21.72 -2.49 -23.98
C GLU A 826 22.24 -3.55 -24.94
N ASP A 827 23.40 -3.28 -25.55
CA ASP A 827 24.04 -4.21 -26.47
C ASP A 827 24.97 -5.16 -25.71
N LYS A 828 24.61 -6.43 -25.66
CA LYS A 828 25.39 -7.50 -25.00
C LYS A 828 26.01 -8.47 -25.99
N ARG A 829 26.04 -8.12 -27.28
CA ARG A 829 26.66 -8.96 -28.30
C ARG A 829 28.14 -9.21 -28.00
N GLY A 830 28.62 -10.38 -28.39
CA GLY A 830 30.00 -10.80 -28.20
C GLY A 830 30.69 -11.14 -29.51
N THR A 831 32.03 -11.14 -29.50
CA THR A 831 32.82 -11.67 -30.63
C THR A 831 32.60 -13.18 -30.80
N THR A 832 32.29 -13.88 -29.71
CA THR A 832 31.88 -15.28 -29.68
C THR A 832 30.51 -15.43 -29.03
N ARG A 833 29.82 -16.55 -29.30
CA ARG A 833 28.56 -16.89 -28.63
C ARG A 833 28.74 -17.08 -27.12
N TYR A 834 29.91 -17.55 -26.70
CA TYR A 834 30.26 -17.78 -25.30
C TYR A 834 30.43 -16.45 -24.55
N GLN A 835 31.03 -15.46 -25.23
CA GLN A 835 31.14 -14.10 -24.70
C GLN A 835 29.76 -13.44 -24.59
N ALA A 836 28.89 -13.61 -25.59
CA ALA A 836 27.53 -13.06 -25.52
C ALA A 836 26.73 -13.59 -24.30
N VAL A 837 26.83 -14.89 -24.00
CA VAL A 837 26.25 -15.48 -22.78
C VAL A 837 26.80 -14.81 -21.53
N THR A 838 28.11 -14.76 -21.38
CA THR A 838 28.73 -14.21 -20.15
C THR A 838 28.48 -12.71 -19.98
N ASN A 839 28.43 -11.93 -21.05
CA ASN A 839 28.06 -10.51 -21.01
C ASN A 839 26.68 -10.31 -20.35
N VAL A 840 25.70 -11.14 -20.72
CA VAL A 840 24.36 -11.11 -20.15
C VAL A 840 24.38 -11.56 -18.68
N LEU A 841 25.06 -12.67 -18.37
CA LEU A 841 25.12 -13.20 -17.00
C LEU A 841 25.79 -12.23 -16.01
N TYR A 842 26.88 -11.56 -16.41
CA TYR A 842 27.58 -10.59 -15.57
C TYR A 842 26.79 -9.31 -15.37
N ASP A 843 26.14 -8.81 -16.43
CA ASP A 843 25.33 -7.61 -16.36
C ASP A 843 24.14 -7.78 -15.41
N LEU A 844 23.47 -8.93 -15.51
CA LEU A 844 22.38 -9.32 -14.64
C LEU A 844 22.84 -9.79 -13.26
N LYS A 845 24.16 -9.86 -13.02
CA LYS A 845 24.80 -10.31 -11.77
C LYS A 845 24.29 -11.66 -11.29
N LEU A 846 24.02 -12.58 -12.21
CA LEU A 846 23.50 -13.90 -11.88
C LEU A 846 24.62 -14.77 -11.30
N LYS A 847 24.42 -15.25 -10.06
CA LYS A 847 25.29 -16.19 -9.33
C LYS A 847 24.45 -17.38 -8.86
N PRO A 848 24.02 -18.25 -9.77
CA PRO A 848 23.10 -19.33 -9.44
C PRO A 848 23.80 -20.45 -8.68
N SER A 849 23.07 -21.17 -7.83
CA SER A 849 23.60 -22.35 -7.14
C SER A 849 23.64 -23.61 -8.00
N SER A 850 23.14 -23.52 -9.23
CA SER A 850 23.34 -24.56 -10.23
C SER A 850 23.56 -24.00 -11.62
N VAL A 851 24.21 -24.77 -12.47
CA VAL A 851 24.37 -24.45 -13.90
C VAL A 851 23.93 -25.62 -14.76
N THR A 852 23.45 -25.31 -15.96
CA THR A 852 23.27 -26.31 -16.99
C THR A 852 24.35 -26.13 -18.05
N ILE A 853 25.00 -27.20 -18.49
CA ILE A 853 26.00 -27.19 -19.55
C ILE A 853 25.39 -27.89 -20.75
N ALA A 854 25.39 -27.22 -21.89
CA ALA A 854 24.80 -27.78 -23.10
C ALA A 854 25.65 -27.45 -24.33
N HIS A 855 25.54 -28.29 -25.37
CA HIS A 855 26.35 -28.14 -26.56
C HIS A 855 25.92 -26.93 -27.39
N GLY A 856 26.87 -26.04 -27.68
CA GLY A 856 26.60 -24.75 -28.33
C GLY A 856 26.13 -24.82 -29.78
N TRP A 857 26.16 -25.99 -30.43
CA TRP A 857 25.76 -26.16 -31.85
C TRP A 857 24.49 -26.97 -32.06
N THR A 858 23.84 -27.44 -31.00
CA THR A 858 22.59 -28.21 -31.08
C THR A 858 21.51 -27.52 -30.26
N PHE A 859 20.44 -27.05 -30.92
CA PHE A 859 19.39 -26.29 -30.25
C PHE A 859 18.49 -27.16 -29.37
N GLN A 860 18.37 -28.46 -29.66
CA GLN A 860 17.44 -29.37 -28.99
C GLN A 860 17.72 -29.48 -27.48
N GLY A 861 19.00 -29.52 -27.09
CA GLY A 861 19.39 -29.53 -25.68
C GLY A 861 19.01 -28.24 -24.96
N MET A 862 19.07 -27.11 -25.65
CA MET A 862 18.71 -25.81 -25.10
C MET A 862 17.20 -25.64 -24.92
N LEU A 863 16.40 -26.17 -25.85
CA LEU A 863 14.95 -26.18 -25.74
C LEU A 863 14.49 -26.96 -24.52
N ALA A 864 14.99 -28.19 -24.37
CA ALA A 864 14.64 -29.04 -23.25
C ALA A 864 15.10 -28.42 -21.93
N SER A 865 16.36 -28.01 -21.85
CA SER A 865 16.97 -27.53 -20.59
C SER A 865 16.50 -26.16 -20.12
N GLY A 866 16.03 -25.28 -21.00
CA GLY A 866 15.63 -23.94 -20.60
C GLY A 866 14.45 -23.88 -19.61
N THR A 867 13.60 -24.93 -19.61
CA THR A 867 12.54 -25.08 -18.59
C THR A 867 13.09 -25.54 -17.25
N LEU A 868 14.08 -26.44 -17.26
CA LEU A 868 14.79 -26.88 -16.06
C LEU A 868 15.52 -25.73 -15.37
N THR A 869 16.14 -24.84 -16.14
CA THR A 869 16.89 -23.73 -15.56
C THR A 869 16.05 -22.75 -14.75
N SER A 870 14.79 -22.56 -15.12
CA SER A 870 13.87 -21.68 -14.38
C SER A 870 13.54 -22.21 -13.00
N LEU A 871 13.26 -23.51 -12.88
CA LEU A 871 12.91 -24.12 -11.59
C LEU A 871 14.10 -24.15 -10.63
N THR A 872 15.29 -24.43 -11.14
CA THR A 872 16.49 -24.55 -10.31
C THR A 872 17.23 -23.22 -10.14
N ASN A 873 16.64 -22.11 -10.61
CA ASN A 873 17.25 -20.78 -10.69
C ASN A 873 18.68 -20.84 -11.26
N SER A 874 18.85 -21.66 -12.29
CA SER A 874 20.11 -22.03 -12.93
C SER A 874 20.34 -21.23 -14.22
N VAL A 875 21.56 -21.22 -14.75
CA VAL A 875 21.84 -20.64 -16.06
C VAL A 875 22.43 -21.69 -16.98
N THR A 876 22.10 -21.62 -18.26
CA THR A 876 22.70 -22.52 -19.25
C THR A 876 23.97 -21.90 -19.81
N LEU A 877 25.09 -22.57 -19.59
CA LEU A 877 26.37 -22.30 -20.22
C LEU A 877 26.47 -23.17 -21.48
N VAL A 878 26.73 -22.52 -22.62
CA VAL A 878 26.96 -23.22 -23.88
C VAL A 878 28.44 -23.48 -24.07
N THR A 879 28.78 -24.69 -24.51
CA THR A 879 30.19 -25.11 -24.66
C THR A 879 30.47 -25.86 -25.96
N ASN A 880 31.75 -26.12 -26.25
CA ASN A 880 32.19 -27.02 -27.29
C ASN A 880 31.98 -28.49 -26.86
N SER A 881 31.95 -29.43 -27.81
CA SER A 881 31.75 -30.86 -27.54
C SER A 881 32.85 -31.51 -26.71
N ARG A 882 34.04 -30.90 -26.60
CA ARG A 882 35.22 -31.52 -25.96
C ARG A 882 35.83 -30.77 -24.79
N TYR A 883 35.55 -29.48 -24.63
CA TYR A 883 36.20 -28.66 -23.59
C TYR A 883 35.35 -27.43 -23.27
N LEU A 884 35.42 -26.95 -22.03
CA LEU A 884 34.85 -25.65 -21.63
C LEU A 884 35.64 -24.49 -22.25
N SER A 885 34.96 -23.48 -22.80
CA SER A 885 35.63 -22.26 -23.26
C SER A 885 36.19 -21.46 -22.08
N ASP A 886 37.21 -20.65 -22.31
CA ASP A 886 37.84 -19.85 -21.24
C ASP A 886 36.83 -18.92 -20.55
N GLU A 887 35.85 -18.38 -21.29
CA GLU A 887 34.77 -17.56 -20.73
C GLU A 887 33.89 -18.36 -19.76
N MET A 888 33.57 -19.62 -20.08
CA MET A 888 32.77 -20.49 -19.20
C MET A 888 33.56 -20.91 -17.96
N LYS A 889 34.85 -21.25 -18.10
CA LYS A 889 35.73 -21.57 -16.97
C LYS A 889 35.84 -20.39 -16.00
N TYR A 890 36.01 -19.17 -16.54
CA TYR A 890 36.10 -17.97 -15.73
C TYR A 890 34.78 -17.67 -15.00
N TYR A 891 33.64 -17.87 -15.66
CA TYR A 891 32.33 -17.73 -15.02
C TYR A 891 32.13 -18.75 -13.89
N LEU A 892 32.43 -20.04 -14.12
CA LEU A 892 32.34 -21.09 -13.10
C LEU A 892 33.24 -20.78 -11.88
N LEU A 893 34.46 -20.31 -12.10
CA LEU A 893 35.35 -19.85 -11.02
C LEU A 893 34.75 -18.69 -10.21
N ASN A 894 34.02 -17.78 -10.86
CA ASN A 894 33.43 -16.62 -10.20
C ASN A 894 32.17 -16.96 -9.38
N ILE A 895 31.56 -18.13 -9.62
CA ILE A 895 30.38 -18.62 -8.90
C ILE A 895 30.65 -19.86 -8.04
N GLN A 896 31.90 -20.32 -7.94
CA GLN A 896 32.26 -21.58 -7.27
C GLN A 896 31.89 -21.64 -5.78
N ASP A 897 31.71 -20.47 -5.15
CA ASP A 897 31.31 -20.38 -3.75
C ASP A 897 29.80 -20.61 -3.59
N GLU A 898 29.03 -20.30 -4.62
CA GLU A 898 27.59 -20.47 -4.69
C GLU A 898 27.18 -21.78 -5.40
N LEU A 899 28.04 -22.35 -6.24
CA LEU A 899 27.75 -23.50 -7.10
C LEU A 899 27.66 -24.83 -6.32
N ASP A 900 26.46 -25.38 -6.26
CA ASP A 900 26.17 -26.66 -5.59
C ASP A 900 26.19 -27.84 -6.57
N TYR A 901 25.60 -27.70 -7.76
CA TYR A 901 25.51 -28.81 -8.71
C TYR A 901 25.40 -28.33 -10.16
N ALA A 902 25.63 -29.23 -11.11
CA ALA A 902 25.47 -28.93 -12.53
C ALA A 902 24.74 -30.04 -13.30
N TYR A 903 23.98 -29.66 -14.31
CA TYR A 903 23.40 -30.58 -15.29
C TYR A 903 24.20 -30.55 -16.59
N ILE A 904 24.44 -31.70 -17.21
CA ILE A 904 25.04 -31.80 -18.55
C ILE A 904 23.96 -32.30 -19.51
N ILE A 905 23.64 -31.52 -20.54
CA ILE A 905 22.54 -31.83 -21.47
C ILE A 905 23.11 -32.36 -22.78
N GLY A 906 22.95 -33.67 -22.96
CA GLY A 906 23.48 -34.40 -24.10
C GLY A 906 24.19 -35.68 -23.69
N GLY A 907 24.20 -36.67 -24.60
CA GLY A 907 24.99 -37.89 -24.43
C GLY A 907 26.48 -37.66 -24.74
N ASP A 908 27.28 -38.69 -24.51
CA ASP A 908 28.75 -38.66 -24.69
C ASP A 908 29.15 -38.33 -26.14
N ASP A 909 28.31 -38.70 -27.12
CA ASP A 909 28.49 -38.38 -28.54
C ASP A 909 28.38 -36.87 -28.83
N THR A 910 27.76 -36.10 -27.93
CA THR A 910 27.51 -34.65 -28.09
C THR A 910 28.38 -33.79 -27.17
N LEU A 911 28.67 -34.26 -25.96
CA LEU A 911 29.53 -33.61 -24.97
C LEU A 911 30.39 -34.69 -24.31
N SER A 912 31.72 -34.59 -24.43
CA SER A 912 32.68 -35.52 -23.82
C SER A 912 32.43 -35.68 -22.32
N SER A 913 32.62 -36.88 -21.77
CA SER A 913 32.57 -37.14 -20.33
C SER A 913 33.64 -36.34 -19.56
N ASP A 914 34.74 -35.94 -20.21
CA ASP A 914 35.77 -35.10 -19.59
C ASP A 914 35.22 -33.74 -19.12
N ILE A 915 34.14 -33.26 -19.74
CA ILE A 915 33.45 -32.03 -19.33
C ILE A 915 32.79 -32.22 -17.95
N ASP A 916 32.33 -33.43 -17.64
CA ASP A 916 31.66 -33.72 -16.37
C ASP A 916 32.66 -33.57 -15.22
N ASP A 917 33.84 -34.17 -15.38
CA ASP A 917 34.95 -34.07 -14.41
C ASP A 917 35.47 -32.62 -14.29
N GLU A 918 35.59 -31.90 -15.41
CA GLU A 918 36.03 -30.50 -15.41
C GLU A 918 35.02 -29.61 -14.65
N VAL A 919 33.72 -29.77 -14.90
CA VAL A 919 32.66 -29.02 -14.20
C VAL A 919 32.60 -29.40 -12.73
N ASP A 920 32.70 -30.70 -12.40
CA ASP A 920 32.66 -31.19 -11.02
C ASP A 920 33.80 -30.62 -10.16
N SER A 921 34.93 -30.29 -10.78
CA SER A 921 36.08 -29.67 -10.11
C SER A 921 35.79 -28.26 -9.56
N TYR A 922 34.77 -27.57 -10.08
CA TYR A 922 34.31 -26.27 -9.59
C TYR A 922 33.26 -26.38 -8.47
N ILE A 923 32.73 -27.59 -8.21
CA ILE A 923 31.75 -27.85 -7.17
C ILE A 923 32.46 -28.29 -5.89
N LYS A 924 32.33 -27.49 -4.84
CA LYS A 924 32.99 -27.77 -3.55
C LYS A 924 32.50 -29.07 -2.88
N PRO A 925 33.31 -29.69 -2.02
CA PRO A 925 32.92 -30.86 -1.23
C PRO A 925 31.68 -30.66 -0.37
#